data_AF-A0AAV8D144-F1
#
_entry.id   AF-A0AAV8D144-F1
#
_cell.length_a   1.000
_cell.length_b   1.000
_cell.length_c   1.000
_cell.angle_alpha   90.00
_cell.angle_beta   90.00
_cell.angle_gamma   90.00
#
_symmetry.space_group_name_H-M   'P 1'
#
loop_
_entity.id
_entity.type
_entity.pdbx_description
1 polymer ?
#
loop_
_entity_poly.entity_id
_entity_poly.type
_entity_poly.pdbx_seq_one_letter_code
_entity_poly.pdbx_strand_id
1 'polypeptide(L)'
;MAGGLFTPFILKRHIFFYLSFVFLHISIYAIPPPSSKFEPRDVYMISCGAPGASQLDDGRTFRSDPDTASYLSTSTDIKISADNPPHASAGPLAPIYLTARVFTDQSTYSFYIAEPGRHWVRLHFFPLPNSHYNLSSATFSVNADSIVLLHGFSLPAIPPLPVIKEYLITTQSNTMKLSFSPLKGSVAFVNAIEVVSAPPNLIPNTTAAAGTTTNGQIDLTNNALQVVYRLNMGGPLITPGNDTLYRYWLPDTTFLKLPGAAAAAWVPVNTVKYPDSGAMTPLIAPPTVYSTAQQMAQSNVTDARFNISWEMAAEPGFSYLVRLHFCDIVSKVLNNLYFNVYLNGLMGVPNLDLSSLTMGLAVTYYRDFVLDSSSISNSTILVQVGPASTSSGNPNAILNGLELMKISNAANSLDGFYAAKPKKNSVTKMVMSAIGLAMAAIAMALVFTMFCRRRCEKPGWERKSSFSSWLIPLNASQSTSSFLSGYSKSSRSRFGSTRSKNGFSGIFMSGTYAVSRVFTFSEIQKATKNFDEKAVIGVGGFGKVYLGELEDGTKLAIKRGNPSSDQAINPALPRDQVNLAEWALQWHRKGQLDKIIDPTIAGTINPDSLIKFVDAAEKCLADYGVDRPTMGDVLWKLESALQLQVASPPAAESSGSGSGVEVPLKKMASQKNGLTGFDSFNDRSGTQIPPPLNQGR
;
A
#
# COMPACT_ATOMS: atom_id res chain seq x y z
N MET A 1 9.61 14.67 -107.96
CA MET A 1 8.92 13.43 -107.57
C MET A 1 9.51 12.94 -106.25
N ALA A 2 8.63 12.69 -105.27
CA ALA A 2 8.79 12.01 -103.97
C ALA A 2 9.75 12.57 -102.89
N GLY A 3 9.16 12.82 -101.69
CA GLY A 3 9.78 12.99 -100.36
C GLY A 3 9.86 14.47 -99.90
N GLY A 4 9.00 15.03 -99.05
CA GLY A 4 8.45 14.57 -97.77
C GLY A 4 9.26 15.20 -96.62
N LEU A 5 9.13 16.51 -96.33
CA LEU A 5 8.30 17.16 -95.29
C LEU A 5 8.48 16.66 -93.83
N PHE A 6 8.78 17.65 -92.97
CA PHE A 6 8.60 17.77 -91.50
C PHE A 6 9.76 17.50 -90.52
N THR A 7 10.26 18.63 -90.01
CA THR A 7 11.00 18.88 -88.77
C THR A 7 10.04 18.88 -87.54
N PRO A 8 10.46 19.21 -86.30
CA PRO A 8 10.73 18.25 -85.23
C PRO A 8 9.79 18.43 -84.02
N PHE A 9 8.95 17.43 -83.71
CA PHE A 9 7.98 17.52 -82.59
C PHE A 9 8.29 16.64 -81.37
N ILE A 10 9.46 15.99 -81.30
CA ILE A 10 9.70 14.92 -80.29
C ILE A 10 10.66 15.34 -79.16
N LEU A 11 11.40 16.46 -79.28
CA LEU A 11 12.37 16.83 -78.23
C LEU A 11 11.83 17.72 -77.09
N LYS A 12 10.58 18.22 -77.18
CA LYS A 12 9.97 19.03 -76.10
C LYS A 12 9.12 18.23 -75.10
N ARG A 13 8.78 16.97 -75.40
CA ARG A 13 7.86 16.18 -74.57
C ARG A 13 8.56 15.31 -73.51
N HIS A 14 9.83 14.98 -73.71
CA HIS A 14 10.63 14.24 -72.71
C HIS A 14 11.24 15.13 -71.62
N ILE A 15 11.52 16.40 -71.92
CA ILE A 15 12.05 17.35 -70.93
C ILE A 15 10.95 17.75 -69.92
N PHE A 16 9.69 17.86 -70.35
CA PHE A 16 8.58 18.20 -69.45
C PHE A 16 8.19 17.05 -68.50
N PHE A 17 8.33 15.80 -68.95
CA PHE A 17 8.09 14.62 -68.09
C PHE A 17 9.22 14.39 -67.07
N TYR A 18 10.48 14.71 -67.42
CA TYR A 18 11.59 14.65 -66.47
C TYR A 18 11.55 15.77 -65.43
N LEU A 19 11.16 16.99 -65.82
CA LEU A 19 10.96 18.08 -64.85
C LEU A 19 9.78 17.82 -63.90
N SER A 20 8.70 17.17 -64.35
CA SER A 20 7.58 16.80 -63.46
C SER A 20 7.94 15.67 -62.47
N PHE A 21 8.91 14.81 -62.78
CA PHE A 21 9.38 13.75 -61.87
C PHE A 21 10.46 14.25 -60.89
N VAL A 22 11.27 15.23 -61.28
CA VAL A 22 12.26 15.86 -60.39
C VAL A 22 11.60 16.81 -59.38
N PHE A 23 10.47 17.44 -59.72
CA PHE A 23 9.69 18.26 -58.79
C PHE A 23 8.77 17.46 -57.83
N LEU A 24 8.68 16.13 -57.97
CA LEU A 24 7.95 15.26 -57.03
C LEU A 24 8.87 14.33 -56.20
N HIS A 25 10.19 14.55 -56.23
CA HIS A 25 11.18 13.86 -55.40
C HIS A 25 12.15 14.82 -54.69
N ILE A 26 11.84 16.12 -54.63
CA ILE A 26 12.29 16.93 -53.50
C ILE A 26 11.45 16.47 -52.32
N SER A 27 11.85 15.34 -51.74
CA SER A 27 11.56 15.01 -50.37
C SER A 27 11.74 16.30 -49.60
N ILE A 28 10.67 16.73 -48.96
CA ILE A 28 10.72 17.64 -47.83
C ILE A 28 11.84 17.06 -46.96
N TYR A 29 13.03 17.67 -47.01
CA TYR A 29 13.95 17.58 -45.90
C TYR A 29 13.14 18.24 -44.78
N ALA A 30 12.38 17.42 -44.07
CA ALA A 30 11.82 17.79 -42.80
C ALA A 30 13.07 18.16 -42.02
N ILE A 31 13.28 19.47 -41.86
CA ILE A 31 14.14 20.00 -40.82
C ILE A 31 13.74 19.16 -39.61
N PRO A 32 14.64 18.35 -39.03
CA PRO A 32 14.28 17.59 -37.84
C PRO A 32 13.66 18.61 -36.90
N PRO A 33 12.41 18.41 -36.44
CA PRO A 33 11.75 19.40 -35.63
C PRO A 33 12.73 19.76 -34.52
N PRO A 34 13.02 21.07 -34.30
CA PRO A 34 13.93 21.48 -33.23
C PRO A 34 13.45 20.72 -32.00
N SER A 35 14.33 19.91 -31.39
CA SER A 35 13.99 18.93 -30.36
C SER A 35 12.90 19.52 -29.47
N SER A 36 11.66 19.08 -29.67
CA SER A 36 10.52 19.82 -29.15
C SER A 36 10.62 19.77 -27.65
N LYS A 37 10.94 20.92 -27.02
CA LYS A 37 10.85 21.06 -25.58
C LYS A 37 9.44 20.63 -25.20
N PHE A 38 9.32 19.69 -24.28
CA PHE A 38 8.00 19.27 -23.81
C PHE A 38 7.30 20.49 -23.22
N GLU A 39 6.16 20.85 -23.80
CA GLU A 39 5.34 21.95 -23.33
C GLU A 39 4.12 21.35 -22.62
N PRO A 40 4.06 21.43 -21.27
CA PRO A 40 2.93 20.90 -20.52
C PRO A 40 1.64 21.66 -20.85
N ARG A 41 0.53 20.93 -21.02
CA ARG A 41 -0.78 21.53 -21.33
C ARG A 41 -1.39 22.26 -20.14
N ASP A 42 -1.32 21.64 -18.97
CA ASP A 42 -1.79 22.21 -17.72
C ASP A 42 -0.59 22.70 -16.91
N VAL A 43 -0.58 23.99 -16.56
CA VAL A 43 0.51 24.63 -15.81
C VAL A 43 -0.07 25.56 -14.75
N TYR A 44 -0.03 25.10 -13.51
CA TYR A 44 -0.41 25.89 -12.35
C TYR A 44 0.79 26.00 -11.42
N MET A 45 1.35 27.19 -11.30
CA MET A 45 2.49 27.49 -10.43
C MET A 45 2.10 28.65 -9.55
N ILE A 46 1.87 28.39 -8.27
CA ILE A 46 1.23 29.33 -7.34
C ILE A 46 2.19 29.64 -6.19
N SER A 47 2.48 30.93 -5.99
CA SER A 47 3.18 31.45 -4.83
C SER A 47 2.15 31.82 -3.77
N CYS A 48 1.98 30.97 -2.75
CA CYS A 48 0.86 31.04 -1.82
C CYS A 48 1.09 32.13 -0.76
N GLY A 49 0.17 33.09 -0.70
CA GLY A 49 0.28 34.26 0.19
C GLY A 49 1.09 35.42 -0.39
N ALA A 50 1.71 35.26 -1.57
CA ALA A 50 2.48 36.32 -2.21
C ALA A 50 1.58 37.43 -2.77
N PRO A 51 1.91 38.72 -2.54
CA PRO A 51 1.14 39.85 -3.05
C PRO A 51 1.36 40.09 -4.56
N GLY A 52 2.44 39.56 -5.13
CA GLY A 52 2.81 39.70 -6.53
C GLY A 52 3.46 38.43 -7.08
N ALA A 53 3.66 38.39 -8.40
CA ALA A 53 4.29 37.25 -9.06
C ALA A 53 5.73 37.06 -8.56
N SER A 54 6.14 35.80 -8.39
CA SER A 54 7.47 35.44 -7.91
C SER A 54 8.26 34.78 -9.04
N GLN A 55 9.35 35.42 -9.47
CA GLN A 55 10.26 34.86 -10.46
C GLN A 55 11.44 34.18 -9.75
N LEU A 56 11.76 32.96 -10.18
CA LEU A 56 12.90 32.20 -9.67
C LEU A 56 14.11 32.33 -10.60
N ASP A 57 15.30 32.10 -10.06
CA ASP A 57 16.57 32.15 -10.80
C ASP A 57 16.65 31.09 -11.91
N ASP A 58 15.86 30.02 -11.81
CA ASP A 58 15.73 28.96 -12.83
C ASP A 58 14.79 29.34 -14.00
N GLY A 59 14.30 30.58 -14.03
CA GLY A 59 13.44 31.12 -15.07
C GLY A 59 11.95 30.86 -14.89
N ARG A 60 11.55 30.10 -13.86
CA ARG A 60 10.13 29.84 -13.56
C ARG A 60 9.45 31.06 -12.94
N THR A 61 8.20 31.28 -13.33
CA THR A 61 7.36 32.35 -12.77
C THR A 61 6.15 31.76 -12.09
N PHE A 62 6.00 32.04 -10.80
CA PHE A 62 4.86 31.64 -9.98
C PHE A 62 3.87 32.81 -9.92
N ARG A 63 2.61 32.50 -10.18
CA ARG A 63 1.49 33.44 -10.10
C ARG A 63 1.24 33.82 -8.64
N SER A 64 0.81 35.06 -8.46
CA SER A 64 0.50 35.57 -7.13
C SER A 64 -0.77 34.92 -6.58
N ASP A 65 -0.97 35.10 -5.28
CA ASP A 65 -2.16 34.63 -4.61
C ASP A 65 -3.45 35.35 -5.08
N PRO A 66 -3.49 36.69 -5.26
CA PRO A 66 -4.63 37.37 -5.89
C PRO A 66 -4.98 36.84 -7.28
N ASP A 67 -3.98 36.55 -8.13
CA ASP A 67 -4.21 36.04 -9.49
C ASP A 67 -4.84 34.64 -9.51
N THR A 68 -4.69 33.89 -8.42
CA THR A 68 -5.06 32.48 -8.31
C THR A 68 -6.21 32.25 -7.32
N ALA A 69 -6.78 33.32 -6.77
CA ALA A 69 -7.88 33.27 -5.80
C ALA A 69 -9.11 32.50 -6.32
N SER A 70 -9.36 32.51 -7.63
CA SER A 70 -10.46 31.78 -8.26
C SER A 70 -10.35 30.25 -8.13
N TYR A 71 -9.14 29.72 -7.92
CA TYR A 71 -8.93 28.29 -7.72
C TYR A 71 -9.18 27.86 -6.28
N LEU A 72 -9.13 28.78 -5.31
CA LEU A 72 -9.17 28.48 -3.89
C LEU A 72 -10.57 28.67 -3.30
N SER A 73 -11.06 27.65 -2.60
CA SER A 73 -12.21 27.73 -1.72
C SER A 73 -11.76 27.56 -0.27
N THR A 74 -11.90 28.61 0.55
CA THR A 74 -11.47 28.67 1.94
C THR A 74 -12.45 29.49 2.79
N SER A 75 -12.59 29.16 4.08
CA SER A 75 -13.42 29.93 5.03
C SER A 75 -12.75 31.25 5.44
N THR A 76 -11.42 31.22 5.57
CA THR A 76 -10.60 32.35 6.03
C THR A 76 -9.52 32.68 5.02
N ASP A 77 -9.24 33.98 4.84
CA ASP A 77 -8.16 34.47 3.98
C ASP A 77 -6.95 34.90 4.84
N ILE A 78 -6.09 33.94 5.20
CA ILE A 78 -4.91 34.17 6.03
C ILE A 78 -3.64 34.03 5.19
N LYS A 79 -2.86 35.11 5.09
CA LYS A 79 -1.59 35.19 4.35
C LYS A 79 -0.50 35.65 5.30
N ILE A 80 0.65 34.98 5.25
CA ILE A 80 1.82 35.30 6.06
C ILE A 80 2.95 35.66 5.12
N SER A 81 3.67 36.73 5.46
CA SER A 81 4.91 37.14 4.82
C SER A 81 5.99 37.23 5.90
N ALA A 82 7.20 36.87 5.56
CA ALA A 82 8.35 37.05 6.44
C ALA A 82 9.07 38.35 6.12
N ASP A 83 9.03 39.31 7.06
CA ASP A 83 9.79 40.56 6.94
C ASP A 83 11.30 40.31 7.17
N ASN A 84 11.63 39.37 8.07
CA ASN A 84 12.98 38.87 8.33
C ASN A 84 12.95 37.33 8.29
N PRO A 85 13.03 36.70 7.10
CA PRO A 85 13.01 35.26 6.98
C PRO A 85 14.25 34.64 7.65
N PRO A 86 14.12 33.51 8.37
CA PRO A 86 15.28 32.82 8.90
C PRO A 86 16.24 32.43 7.76
N HIS A 87 17.54 32.66 7.93
CA HIS A 87 18.53 32.23 6.96
C HIS A 87 18.50 30.70 6.87
N ALA A 88 18.18 30.18 5.69
CA ALA A 88 18.44 28.78 5.39
C ALA A 88 19.95 28.53 5.45
N SER A 89 20.34 27.34 5.89
CA SER A 89 21.75 26.99 6.10
C SER A 89 22.60 27.05 4.80
N ALA A 90 21.94 27.08 3.63
CA ALA A 90 22.56 27.01 2.30
C ALA A 90 22.49 28.32 1.49
N GLY A 91 22.05 29.45 2.06
CA GLY A 91 22.01 30.74 1.37
C GLY A 91 20.64 31.44 1.40
N PRO A 92 20.42 32.48 0.56
CA PRO A 92 19.15 33.20 0.51
C PRO A 92 18.01 32.30 0.03
N LEU A 93 16.87 32.39 0.70
CA LEU A 93 15.66 31.64 0.35
C LEU A 93 15.06 32.18 -0.96
N ALA A 94 14.54 31.28 -1.78
CA ALA A 94 13.81 31.66 -2.98
C ALA A 94 12.52 32.45 -2.62
N PRO A 95 12.07 33.39 -3.48
CA PRO A 95 10.90 34.25 -3.18
C PRO A 95 9.63 33.48 -2.79
N ILE A 96 9.42 32.29 -3.36
CA ILE A 96 8.27 31.42 -3.07
C ILE A 96 8.23 30.90 -1.63
N TYR A 97 9.34 30.97 -0.87
CA TYR A 97 9.42 30.56 0.53
C TYR A 97 9.34 31.73 1.50
N LEU A 98 9.23 32.97 1.02
CA LEU A 98 9.10 34.17 1.85
C LEU A 98 7.65 34.45 2.27
N THR A 99 6.70 33.75 1.64
CA THR A 99 5.28 33.86 1.94
C THR A 99 4.67 32.48 2.15
N ALA A 100 3.56 32.44 2.88
CA ALA A 100 2.77 31.24 3.10
C ALA A 100 1.29 31.60 3.20
N ARG A 101 0.43 30.66 2.82
CA ARG A 101 -0.99 30.70 3.10
C ARG A 101 -1.33 29.73 4.22
N VAL A 102 -2.22 30.14 5.12
CA VAL A 102 -2.63 29.34 6.29
C VAL A 102 -4.12 29.05 6.24
N PHE A 103 -4.49 27.84 6.65
CA PHE A 103 -5.86 27.35 6.70
C PHE A 103 -6.19 26.86 8.12
N THR A 104 -7.24 27.43 8.72
CA THR A 104 -7.78 27.01 10.02
C THR A 104 -8.85 25.93 9.89
N ASP A 105 -9.52 25.87 8.74
CA ASP A 105 -10.50 24.85 8.38
C ASP A 105 -10.09 24.12 7.10
N GLN A 106 -10.91 23.15 6.68
CA GLN A 106 -10.68 22.46 5.43
C GLN A 106 -10.83 23.42 4.24
N SER A 107 -9.76 23.61 3.49
CA SER A 107 -9.71 24.47 2.30
C SER A 107 -9.28 23.68 1.07
N THR A 108 -9.79 24.03 -0.10
CA THR A 108 -9.61 23.24 -1.32
C THR A 108 -9.25 24.12 -2.51
N TYR A 109 -8.15 23.77 -3.19
CA TYR A 109 -7.84 24.25 -4.53
C TYR A 109 -8.51 23.36 -5.57
N SER A 110 -9.09 23.96 -6.60
CA SER A 110 -9.71 23.27 -7.74
C SER A 110 -9.06 23.73 -9.04
N PHE A 111 -8.39 22.81 -9.73
CA PHE A 111 -7.71 23.05 -10.99
C PHE A 111 -8.53 22.45 -12.13
N TYR A 112 -8.62 23.15 -13.26
CA TYR A 112 -9.19 22.60 -14.50
C TYR A 112 -8.10 21.84 -15.25
N ILE A 113 -8.39 20.60 -15.64
CA ILE A 113 -7.43 19.74 -16.33
C ILE A 113 -7.86 19.62 -17.79
N ALA A 114 -7.04 20.16 -18.69
CA ALA A 114 -7.28 20.15 -20.11
C ALA A 114 -6.95 18.79 -20.74
N GLU A 115 -5.87 18.13 -20.29
CA GLU A 115 -5.45 16.84 -20.81
C GLU A 115 -5.46 15.77 -19.70
N PRO A 116 -6.38 14.79 -19.76
CA PRO A 116 -6.38 13.66 -18.82
C PRO A 116 -5.05 12.91 -18.88
N GLY A 117 -4.51 12.54 -17.72
CA GLY A 117 -3.21 11.90 -17.65
C GLY A 117 -2.53 12.12 -16.30
N ARG A 118 -1.22 11.88 -16.29
CA ARG A 118 -0.38 12.07 -15.11
C ARG A 118 0.00 13.54 -14.97
N HIS A 119 -0.09 14.04 -13.74
CA HIS A 119 0.30 15.40 -13.40
C HIS A 119 1.29 15.37 -12.25
N TRP A 120 2.34 16.17 -12.35
CA TRP A 120 3.18 16.52 -11.23
C TRP A 120 2.40 17.38 -10.26
N VAL A 121 2.38 16.98 -8.98
CA VAL A 121 1.92 17.81 -7.88
C VAL A 121 3.09 17.99 -6.93
N ARG A 122 3.60 19.22 -6.83
CA ARG A 122 4.68 19.59 -5.89
C ARG A 122 4.15 20.55 -4.85
N LEU A 123 4.36 20.19 -3.59
CA LEU A 123 3.95 20.99 -2.44
C LEU A 123 5.19 21.48 -1.71
N HIS A 124 5.28 22.79 -1.54
CA HIS A 124 6.43 23.47 -0.94
C HIS A 124 6.09 23.92 0.48
N PHE A 125 6.91 23.50 1.44
CA PHE A 125 6.73 23.82 2.85
C PHE A 125 8.01 24.37 3.48
N PHE A 126 7.90 25.53 4.09
CA PHE A 126 8.91 26.17 4.91
C PHE A 126 8.21 27.00 6.00
N PRO A 127 8.32 26.60 7.29
CA PRO A 127 7.59 27.26 8.36
C PRO A 127 8.17 28.67 8.61
N LEU A 128 7.35 29.69 8.36
CA LEU A 128 7.69 31.08 8.59
C LEU A 128 7.37 31.50 10.03
N PRO A 129 8.22 32.31 10.67
CA PRO A 129 7.91 32.88 11.99
C PRO A 129 6.75 33.86 11.88
N ASN A 130 5.76 33.73 12.77
CA ASN A 130 4.62 34.64 12.83
C ASN A 130 4.12 34.77 14.28
N SER A 131 3.61 35.94 14.64
CA SER A 131 3.12 36.25 16.00
C SER A 131 1.81 35.55 16.35
N HIS A 132 0.97 35.24 15.37
CA HIS A 132 -0.38 34.69 15.57
C HIS A 132 -0.46 33.18 15.30
N TYR A 133 0.36 32.66 14.36
CA TYR A 133 0.34 31.26 13.97
C TYR A 133 1.71 30.62 14.05
N ASN A 134 1.84 29.57 14.85
CA ASN A 134 3.05 28.77 14.90
C ASN A 134 3.02 27.69 13.80
N LEU A 135 3.63 27.99 12.66
CA LEU A 135 3.69 27.06 11.51
C LEU A 135 4.54 25.83 11.80
N SER A 136 5.46 25.90 12.75
CA SER A 136 6.33 24.80 13.16
C SER A 136 5.60 23.70 13.93
N SER A 137 4.49 24.03 14.59
CA SER A 137 3.61 23.06 15.26
C SER A 137 2.39 22.67 14.42
N ALA A 138 2.34 23.11 13.15
CA ALA A 138 1.24 22.80 12.24
C ALA A 138 1.19 21.29 11.98
N THR A 139 0.00 20.71 12.11
CA THR A 139 -0.27 19.30 11.84
C THR A 139 -1.54 19.18 11.00
N PHE A 140 -1.39 18.63 9.80
CA PHE A 140 -2.48 18.61 8.83
C PHE A 140 -2.37 17.46 7.82
N SER A 141 -3.45 17.21 7.09
CA SER A 141 -3.50 16.25 5.99
C SER A 141 -3.72 16.95 4.66
N VAL A 142 -3.20 16.37 3.58
CA VAL A 142 -3.39 16.86 2.22
C VAL A 142 -3.87 15.72 1.33
N ASN A 143 -4.99 15.95 0.65
CA ASN A 143 -5.60 14.97 -0.24
C ASN A 143 -5.71 15.55 -1.65
N ALA A 144 -5.40 14.73 -2.66
CA ALA A 144 -5.69 15.01 -4.06
C ALA A 144 -6.85 14.12 -4.51
N ASP A 145 -8.02 14.71 -4.70
CA ASP A 145 -9.29 14.02 -4.96
C ASP A 145 -9.58 12.91 -3.94
N SER A 146 -9.33 11.65 -4.29
CA SER A 146 -9.51 10.48 -3.41
C SER A 146 -8.21 9.89 -2.88
N ILE A 147 -7.07 10.48 -3.26
CA ILE A 147 -5.73 10.01 -2.91
C ILE A 147 -5.23 10.80 -1.71
N VAL A 148 -4.76 10.11 -0.67
CA VAL A 148 -4.14 10.74 0.50
C VAL A 148 -2.65 10.94 0.20
N LEU A 149 -2.21 12.20 0.12
CA LEU A 149 -0.80 12.55 -0.15
C LEU A 149 0.02 12.68 1.13
N LEU A 150 -0.60 13.26 2.16
CA LEU A 150 -0.03 13.53 3.48
C LEU A 150 -1.11 13.32 4.54
N HIS A 151 -0.77 12.67 5.65
CA HIS A 151 -1.66 12.47 6.78
C HIS A 151 -0.95 12.78 8.11
N GLY A 152 -1.49 13.71 8.89
CA GLY A 152 -0.87 14.12 10.15
C GLY A 152 0.54 14.69 9.95
N PHE A 153 0.79 15.31 8.80
CA PHE A 153 2.09 15.87 8.45
C PHE A 153 2.44 17.04 9.37
N SER A 154 3.64 16.96 9.95
CA SER A 154 4.24 18.00 10.79
C SER A 154 5.71 18.17 10.43
N LEU A 155 6.22 19.39 10.51
CA LEU A 155 7.64 19.69 10.30
C LEU A 155 8.38 19.85 11.63
N PRO A 156 9.69 19.56 11.69
CA PRO A 156 10.52 19.96 12.82
C PRO A 156 10.58 21.48 12.93
N ALA A 157 10.89 22.00 14.13
CA ALA A 157 10.72 23.41 14.52
C ALA A 157 11.10 24.40 13.41
N ILE A 158 12.31 24.32 12.84
CA ILE A 158 12.67 25.01 11.60
C ILE A 158 13.63 24.09 10.82
N PRO A 159 13.24 23.55 9.65
CA PRO A 159 14.14 22.73 8.85
C PRO A 159 15.26 23.60 8.24
N PRO A 160 16.47 23.04 8.02
CA PRO A 160 17.60 23.79 7.46
C PRO A 160 17.38 24.24 6.01
N LEU A 161 16.51 23.52 5.30
CA LEU A 161 16.12 23.76 3.90
C LEU A 161 14.60 23.58 3.75
N PRO A 162 13.98 24.26 2.76
CA PRO A 162 12.59 24.00 2.41
C PRO A 162 12.33 22.54 2.04
N VAL A 163 11.17 22.04 2.45
CA VAL A 163 10.74 20.66 2.18
C VAL A 163 9.81 20.66 0.98
N ILE A 164 10.16 19.89 -0.05
CA ILE A 164 9.35 19.71 -1.25
C ILE A 164 8.80 18.28 -1.24
N LYS A 165 7.49 18.14 -1.39
CA LYS A 165 6.83 16.84 -1.59
C LYS A 165 6.38 16.75 -3.05
N GLU A 166 6.98 15.82 -3.80
CA GLU A 166 6.72 15.61 -5.23
C GLU A 166 5.91 14.33 -5.45
N TYR A 167 4.81 14.47 -6.16
CA TYR A 167 3.87 13.40 -6.49
C TYR A 167 3.56 13.37 -7.97
N LEU A 168 3.25 12.19 -8.48
CA LEU A 168 2.72 11.97 -9.81
C LEU A 168 1.34 11.35 -9.69
N ILE A 169 0.32 12.11 -10.06
CA ILE A 169 -1.09 11.76 -9.83
C ILE A 169 -1.78 11.56 -11.17
N THR A 170 -2.39 10.39 -11.35
CA THR A 170 -3.23 10.11 -12.52
C THR A 170 -4.62 10.69 -12.29
N THR A 171 -5.08 11.55 -13.19
CA THR A 171 -6.47 12.03 -13.21
C THR A 171 -7.12 11.77 -14.56
N GLN A 172 -8.35 11.26 -14.52
CA GLN A 172 -9.22 11.12 -15.68
C GLN A 172 -10.32 12.19 -15.71
N SER A 173 -10.40 13.01 -14.65
CA SER A 173 -11.42 14.05 -14.52
C SER A 173 -10.94 15.37 -15.09
N ASN A 174 -11.85 16.17 -15.64
CA ASN A 174 -11.57 17.54 -16.11
C ASN A 174 -11.25 18.52 -14.97
N THR A 175 -11.28 18.05 -13.71
CA THR A 175 -10.92 18.84 -12.54
C THR A 175 -10.12 18.00 -11.58
N MET A 176 -9.03 18.55 -11.04
CA MET A 176 -8.27 17.99 -9.93
C MET A 176 -8.47 18.85 -8.69
N LYS A 177 -8.81 18.24 -7.55
CA LYS A 177 -8.99 18.96 -6.28
C LYS A 177 -7.88 18.63 -5.30
N LEU A 178 -7.27 19.66 -4.72
CA LEU A 178 -6.27 19.53 -3.67
C LEU A 178 -6.83 20.12 -2.37
N SER A 179 -7.13 19.29 -1.39
CA SER A 179 -7.74 19.68 -0.12
C SER A 179 -6.74 19.62 1.03
N PHE A 180 -6.60 20.73 1.75
CA PHE A 180 -5.82 20.87 2.97
C PHE A 180 -6.76 20.77 4.17
N SER A 181 -6.48 19.86 5.11
CA SER A 181 -7.33 19.59 6.26
C SER A 181 -6.50 19.64 7.55
N PRO A 182 -6.56 20.73 8.33
CA PRO A 182 -5.87 20.82 9.62
C PRO A 182 -6.43 19.83 10.64
N LEU A 183 -5.57 19.33 11.54
CA LEU A 183 -6.01 18.59 12.72
C LEU A 183 -6.72 19.54 13.70
N LYS A 184 -7.62 19.01 14.54
CA LYS A 184 -8.33 19.83 15.55
C LYS A 184 -7.34 20.59 16.43
N GLY A 185 -7.49 21.91 16.50
CA GLY A 185 -6.62 22.79 17.29
C GLY A 185 -5.27 23.09 16.63
N SER A 186 -5.06 22.70 15.38
CA SER A 186 -3.87 23.01 14.58
C SER A 186 -4.26 23.80 13.31
N VAL A 187 -3.26 24.14 12.50
CA VAL A 187 -3.43 24.83 11.21
C VAL A 187 -2.74 24.04 10.10
N ALA A 188 -3.18 24.25 8.86
CA ALA A 188 -2.50 23.78 7.67
C ALA A 188 -1.85 24.97 6.98
N PHE A 189 -0.72 24.77 6.30
CA PHE A 189 -0.10 25.85 5.52
C PHE A 189 0.61 25.30 4.29
N VAL A 190 0.84 26.19 3.34
CA VAL A 190 1.61 25.91 2.12
C VAL A 190 2.25 27.19 1.61
N ASN A 191 3.50 27.08 1.13
CA ASN A 191 4.26 28.22 0.59
C ASN A 191 4.10 28.32 -0.93
N ALA A 192 4.13 27.19 -1.63
CA ALA A 192 3.88 27.14 -3.06
C ALA A 192 3.30 25.79 -3.50
N ILE A 193 2.57 25.83 -4.62
CA ILE A 193 1.95 24.66 -5.25
C ILE A 193 2.34 24.66 -6.74
N GLU A 194 2.84 23.54 -7.22
CA GLU A 194 2.97 23.25 -8.66
C GLU A 194 2.01 22.12 -9.03
N VAL A 195 1.15 22.33 -10.02
CA VAL A 195 0.35 21.29 -10.70
C VAL A 195 0.62 21.41 -12.19
N VAL A 196 1.37 20.45 -12.75
CA VAL A 196 1.90 20.53 -14.12
C VAL A 196 1.70 19.21 -14.84
N SER A 197 1.23 19.20 -16.10
CA SER A 197 1.11 17.97 -16.89
C SER A 197 2.48 17.26 -17.00
N ALA A 198 2.49 15.95 -16.79
CA ALA A 198 3.68 15.14 -17.00
C ALA A 198 3.66 14.48 -18.38
N PRO A 199 4.82 14.22 -19.01
CA PRO A 199 4.88 13.50 -20.28
C PRO A 199 4.22 12.12 -20.16
N PRO A 200 3.40 11.68 -21.13
CA PRO A 200 2.63 10.44 -21.03
C PRO A 200 3.51 9.19 -20.94
N ASN A 201 4.67 9.21 -21.60
CA ASN A 201 5.62 8.07 -21.62
C ASN A 201 6.67 8.14 -20.50
N LEU A 202 6.52 9.04 -19.52
CA LEU A 202 7.50 9.19 -18.45
C LEU A 202 7.53 7.95 -17.54
N ILE A 203 6.36 7.40 -17.19
CA ILE A 203 6.21 6.19 -16.38
C ILE A 203 5.46 5.15 -17.21
N PRO A 204 6.02 3.95 -17.43
CA PRO A 204 5.32 2.89 -18.14
C PRO A 204 4.08 2.44 -17.37
N ASN A 205 3.05 2.04 -18.10
CA ASN A 205 1.82 1.51 -17.48
C ASN A 205 2.05 0.15 -16.82
N THR A 206 3.01 -0.64 -17.32
CA THR A 206 3.35 -1.95 -16.74
C THR A 206 4.85 -2.12 -16.57
N THR A 207 5.25 -2.73 -15.45
CA THR A 207 6.66 -2.93 -15.10
C THR A 207 6.90 -4.31 -14.49
N ALA A 208 8.11 -4.86 -14.62
CA ALA A 208 8.48 -6.15 -14.04
C ALA A 208 8.62 -6.09 -12.50
N ALA A 209 8.18 -7.15 -11.81
CA ALA A 209 8.43 -7.33 -10.38
C ALA A 209 9.88 -7.78 -10.11
N ALA A 210 10.55 -7.17 -9.13
CA ALA A 210 11.91 -7.55 -8.73
C ALA A 210 11.95 -9.00 -8.21
N GLY A 211 12.96 -9.78 -8.65
CA GLY A 211 13.15 -11.16 -8.19
C GLY A 211 12.27 -12.22 -8.88
N THR A 212 11.51 -11.87 -9.92
CA THR A 212 10.71 -12.83 -10.71
C THR A 212 11.35 -13.09 -12.08
N THR A 213 11.51 -14.37 -12.43
CA THR A 213 11.95 -14.82 -13.77
C THR A 213 10.78 -15.06 -14.74
N THR A 214 9.55 -14.91 -14.25
CA THR A 214 8.32 -15.04 -15.04
C THR A 214 7.78 -13.64 -15.35
N ASN A 215 7.10 -13.49 -16.49
CA ASN A 215 6.53 -12.25 -17.04
C ASN A 215 5.41 -11.64 -16.16
N GLY A 216 5.58 -11.54 -14.84
CA GLY A 216 4.69 -10.85 -13.93
C GLY A 216 4.84 -9.34 -14.10
N GLN A 217 4.07 -8.79 -15.04
CA GLN A 217 3.92 -7.34 -15.20
C GLN A 217 2.95 -6.80 -14.15
N ILE A 218 3.39 -5.78 -13.41
CA ILE A 218 2.57 -5.03 -12.46
C ILE A 218 2.04 -3.79 -13.16
N ASP A 219 0.72 -3.61 -13.14
CA ASP A 219 0.03 -2.43 -13.66
C ASP A 219 0.17 -1.25 -12.67
N LEU A 220 0.61 -0.11 -13.18
CA LEU A 220 0.81 1.15 -12.46
C LEU A 220 -0.13 2.26 -12.94
N THR A 221 -1.02 1.98 -13.89
CA THR A 221 -1.82 3.00 -14.60
C THR A 221 -2.61 3.89 -13.63
N ASN A 222 -3.25 3.27 -12.63
CA ASN A 222 -4.12 3.97 -11.68
C ASN A 222 -3.43 4.32 -10.36
N ASN A 223 -2.16 3.93 -10.17
CA ASN A 223 -1.43 4.24 -8.95
C ASN A 223 -0.89 5.67 -8.98
N ALA A 224 -1.01 6.35 -7.83
CA ALA A 224 -0.28 7.57 -7.57
C ALA A 224 1.14 7.21 -7.10
N LEU A 225 2.10 8.04 -7.48
CA LEU A 225 3.50 7.84 -7.12
C LEU A 225 4.00 9.03 -6.31
N GLN A 226 4.79 8.78 -5.27
CA GLN A 226 5.56 9.81 -4.57
C GLN A 226 7.04 9.61 -4.87
N VAL A 227 7.71 10.64 -5.36
CA VAL A 227 9.16 10.58 -5.59
C VAL A 227 9.85 10.76 -4.24
N VAL A 228 10.53 9.71 -3.77
CA VAL A 228 11.22 9.71 -2.46
C VAL A 228 12.69 10.03 -2.63
N TYR A 229 13.34 9.42 -3.62
CA TYR A 229 14.72 9.73 -3.99
C TYR A 229 14.88 9.84 -5.50
N ARG A 230 15.77 10.74 -5.91
CA ARG A 230 16.24 10.90 -7.28
C ARG A 230 17.71 11.26 -7.21
N LEU A 231 18.58 10.33 -7.62
CA LEU A 231 20.01 10.38 -7.38
C LEU A 231 20.80 10.41 -8.70
N ASN A 232 21.80 11.30 -8.76
CA ASN A 232 22.80 11.39 -9.80
C ASN A 232 24.07 10.66 -9.34
N MET A 233 24.40 9.53 -9.97
CA MET A 233 25.45 8.64 -9.50
C MET A 233 26.83 9.12 -9.92
N GLY A 234 27.72 9.35 -8.96
CA GLY A 234 29.08 9.83 -9.22
C GLY A 234 29.13 11.27 -9.74
N GLY A 235 27.99 11.97 -9.75
CA GLY A 235 27.82 13.31 -10.28
C GLY A 235 27.39 14.33 -9.23
N PRO A 236 27.42 15.63 -9.58
CA PRO A 236 27.00 16.70 -8.69
C PRO A 236 25.47 16.82 -8.58
N LEU A 237 25.01 17.67 -7.65
CA LEU A 237 23.61 18.06 -7.53
C LEU A 237 23.12 18.69 -8.83
N ILE A 238 22.00 18.19 -9.37
CA ILE A 238 21.30 18.82 -10.50
C ILE A 238 20.08 19.55 -9.94
N THR A 239 20.00 20.84 -10.24
CA THR A 239 18.89 21.73 -9.85
C THR A 239 17.87 21.87 -10.98
N PRO A 240 16.64 22.35 -10.69
CA PRO A 240 15.59 22.53 -11.69
C PRO A 240 15.99 23.29 -12.95
N GLY A 241 16.84 24.33 -12.83
CA GLY A 241 17.30 25.10 -14.00
C GLY A 241 18.17 24.30 -14.97
N ASN A 242 18.74 23.18 -14.52
CA ASN A 242 19.59 22.29 -15.32
C ASN A 242 18.90 20.96 -15.67
N ASP A 243 17.63 20.77 -15.30
CA ASP A 243 16.83 19.59 -15.62
C ASP A 243 15.71 19.92 -16.63
N THR A 244 15.29 18.93 -17.41
CA THR A 244 14.27 19.11 -18.46
C THR A 244 12.85 19.25 -17.93
N LEU A 245 12.57 18.78 -16.70
CA LEU A 245 11.25 18.79 -16.06
C LEU A 245 11.31 19.46 -14.68
N TYR A 246 12.29 20.34 -14.48
CA TYR A 246 12.50 21.07 -13.21
C TYR A 246 12.65 20.16 -11.99
N ARG A 247 13.29 19.00 -12.14
CA ARG A 247 13.54 18.02 -11.08
C ARG A 247 14.89 18.26 -10.39
N TYR A 248 14.97 17.85 -9.12
CA TYR A 248 16.22 17.78 -8.38
C TYR A 248 16.84 16.37 -8.48
N TRP A 249 18.13 16.27 -8.79
CA TRP A 249 18.89 15.03 -8.67
C TRP A 249 20.00 15.18 -7.63
N LEU A 250 19.87 14.49 -6.51
CA LEU A 250 20.83 14.55 -5.40
C LEU A 250 22.10 13.72 -5.72
N PRO A 251 23.28 14.12 -5.24
CA PRO A 251 24.45 13.25 -5.26
C PRO A 251 24.19 11.95 -4.49
N ASP A 252 24.76 10.84 -4.96
CA ASP A 252 24.56 9.52 -4.34
C ASP A 252 25.46 9.25 -3.12
N THR A 253 26.46 10.10 -2.87
CA THR A 253 27.55 9.87 -1.91
C THR A 253 27.08 9.59 -0.48
N THR A 254 26.01 10.22 -0.03
CA THR A 254 25.45 10.01 1.32
C THR A 254 24.72 8.69 1.48
N PHE A 255 24.41 8.00 0.39
CA PHE A 255 23.64 6.75 0.37
C PHE A 255 24.52 5.51 0.19
N LEU A 256 25.81 5.68 -0.16
CA LEU A 256 26.76 4.58 -0.28
C LEU A 256 27.05 3.94 1.08
N LYS A 257 26.82 2.62 1.22
CA LYS A 257 27.20 1.89 2.45
C LYS A 257 28.70 1.84 2.67
N LEU A 258 29.46 1.71 1.57
CA LEU A 258 30.92 1.68 1.60
C LEU A 258 31.45 2.57 0.49
N PRO A 259 31.77 3.85 0.79
CA PRO A 259 32.27 4.79 -0.20
C PRO A 259 33.51 4.28 -0.95
N GLY A 260 34.41 3.54 -0.27
CA GLY A 260 35.60 2.96 -0.89
C GLY A 260 35.35 1.83 -1.88
N ALA A 261 34.12 1.33 -2.02
CA ALA A 261 33.75 0.35 -3.04
C ALA A 261 33.38 1.00 -4.39
N ALA A 262 33.09 2.30 -4.40
CA ALA A 262 32.68 3.02 -5.60
C ALA A 262 33.78 4.01 -6.05
N ALA A 263 33.88 4.21 -7.36
CA ALA A 263 34.69 5.26 -7.96
C ALA A 263 33.85 6.01 -8.98
N ALA A 264 33.83 7.34 -8.90
CA ALA A 264 33.12 8.17 -9.85
C ALA A 264 33.81 8.14 -11.22
N ALA A 265 33.02 8.05 -12.28
CA ALA A 265 33.45 8.18 -13.67
C ALA A 265 32.59 9.24 -14.37
N TRP A 266 33.19 9.97 -15.31
CA TRP A 266 32.47 10.99 -16.06
C TRP A 266 33.02 11.16 -17.49
N VAL A 267 32.16 11.65 -18.37
CA VAL A 267 32.48 12.07 -19.74
C VAL A 267 31.84 13.43 -20.03
N PRO A 268 32.29 14.18 -21.03
CA PRO A 268 31.60 15.38 -21.48
C PRO A 268 30.14 15.10 -21.87
N VAL A 269 29.21 15.97 -21.48
CA VAL A 269 27.75 15.78 -21.66
C VAL A 269 27.34 15.52 -23.12
N ASN A 270 28.03 16.12 -24.08
CA ASN A 270 27.81 15.93 -25.52
C ASN A 270 28.20 14.53 -26.03
N THR A 271 28.85 13.70 -25.21
CA THR A 271 29.17 12.30 -25.53
C THR A 271 27.94 11.40 -25.43
N VAL A 272 26.99 11.77 -24.59
CA VAL A 272 25.77 10.99 -24.32
C VAL A 272 24.84 11.01 -25.52
N LYS A 273 24.39 9.83 -25.94
CA LYS A 273 23.51 9.63 -27.09
C LYS A 273 22.15 9.08 -26.65
N TYR A 274 21.09 9.69 -27.15
CA TYR A 274 19.73 9.14 -27.03
C TYR A 274 19.40 8.35 -28.28
N PRO A 275 18.85 7.12 -28.17
CA PRO A 275 18.50 6.32 -29.34
C PRO A 275 17.34 6.94 -30.12
N ASP A 276 17.39 6.82 -31.45
CA ASP A 276 16.39 7.40 -32.38
C ASP A 276 15.00 6.75 -32.28
N SER A 277 14.85 5.65 -31.53
CA SER A 277 13.59 4.91 -31.36
C SER A 277 12.51 5.70 -30.62
N GLY A 278 12.85 6.83 -30.00
CA GLY A 278 11.94 7.68 -29.23
C GLY A 278 11.54 7.10 -27.85
N ALA A 279 11.95 5.86 -27.53
CA ALA A 279 11.69 5.23 -26.24
C ALA A 279 12.46 5.89 -25.09
N MET A 280 13.63 6.47 -25.40
CA MET A 280 14.48 7.16 -24.44
C MET A 280 14.68 8.60 -24.91
N THR A 281 14.36 9.56 -24.03
CA THR A 281 14.40 10.99 -24.34
C THR A 281 15.04 11.75 -23.18
N PRO A 282 15.53 12.99 -23.40
CA PRO A 282 16.01 13.85 -22.33
C PRO A 282 14.97 14.10 -21.22
N LEU A 283 13.67 13.92 -21.52
CA LEU A 283 12.60 14.05 -20.52
C LEU A 283 12.65 12.96 -19.45
N ILE A 284 13.10 11.74 -19.81
CA ILE A 284 13.26 10.63 -18.86
C ILE A 284 14.31 11.01 -17.81
N ALA A 285 15.50 11.41 -18.25
CA ALA A 285 16.53 12.03 -17.41
C ALA A 285 17.43 12.89 -18.30
N PRO A 286 18.01 13.99 -17.79
CA PRO A 286 18.87 14.86 -18.59
C PRO A 286 20.21 14.17 -18.91
N PRO A 287 20.90 14.58 -19.99
CA PRO A 287 22.19 13.99 -20.37
C PRO A 287 23.26 14.13 -19.28
N THR A 288 23.13 15.12 -18.39
CA THR A 288 23.99 15.31 -17.22
C THR A 288 23.97 14.11 -16.27
N VAL A 289 22.84 13.40 -16.14
CA VAL A 289 22.75 12.15 -15.34
C VAL A 289 23.54 11.03 -16.01
N TYR A 290 23.40 10.87 -17.32
CA TYR A 290 24.08 9.79 -18.06
C TYR A 290 25.56 10.07 -18.35
N SER A 291 26.00 11.32 -18.19
CA SER A 291 27.40 11.72 -18.35
C SER A 291 28.28 11.36 -17.15
N THR A 292 27.67 10.98 -16.03
CA THR A 292 28.34 10.54 -14.80
C THR A 292 27.89 9.13 -14.43
N ALA A 293 28.75 8.39 -13.74
CA ALA A 293 28.43 7.07 -13.20
C ALA A 293 29.24 6.80 -11.94
N GLN A 294 28.72 5.93 -11.08
CA GLN A 294 29.55 5.16 -10.17
C GLN A 294 29.98 3.87 -10.86
N GLN A 295 31.27 3.56 -10.80
CA GLN A 295 31.84 2.26 -11.18
C GLN A 295 32.51 1.60 -9.98
N MET A 296 32.91 0.33 -10.10
CA MET A 296 33.61 -0.36 -9.01
C MET A 296 34.98 0.27 -8.79
N ALA A 297 35.33 0.47 -7.52
CA ALA A 297 36.66 0.93 -7.15
C ALA A 297 37.72 -0.14 -7.47
N GLN A 298 38.93 0.31 -7.81
CA GLN A 298 40.03 -0.59 -8.10
C GLN A 298 40.50 -1.27 -6.82
N SER A 299 40.38 -2.59 -6.75
CA SER A 299 40.65 -3.37 -5.54
C SER A 299 42.07 -3.96 -5.48
N ASN A 300 42.91 -3.68 -6.49
CA ASN A 300 44.28 -4.24 -6.63
C ASN A 300 44.36 -5.77 -6.52
N VAL A 301 43.23 -6.46 -6.69
CA VAL A 301 43.12 -7.92 -6.77
C VAL A 301 42.60 -8.29 -8.16
N THR A 302 43.03 -9.44 -8.68
CA THR A 302 42.62 -9.93 -10.00
C THR A 302 41.13 -10.24 -10.09
N ASP A 303 40.52 -10.67 -8.98
CA ASP A 303 39.09 -11.00 -8.87
C ASP A 303 38.39 -10.10 -7.84
N ALA A 304 37.95 -8.93 -8.27
CA ALA A 304 37.15 -8.03 -7.43
C ALA A 304 35.74 -8.60 -7.21
N ARG A 305 35.48 -9.29 -6.08
CA ARG A 305 34.17 -9.90 -5.77
C ARG A 305 33.39 -9.13 -4.71
N PHE A 306 33.11 -7.86 -4.97
CA PHE A 306 32.25 -7.05 -4.11
C PHE A 306 31.21 -6.30 -4.93
N ASN A 307 30.14 -5.86 -4.26
CA ASN A 307 29.08 -5.08 -4.87
C ASN A 307 29.14 -3.64 -4.35
N ILE A 308 28.92 -2.67 -5.23
CA ILE A 308 28.59 -1.30 -4.84
C ILE A 308 27.17 -1.34 -4.29
N SER A 309 26.94 -0.66 -3.16
CA SER A 309 25.68 -0.77 -2.42
C SER A 309 25.19 0.60 -1.96
N TRP A 310 23.97 0.96 -2.34
CA TRP A 310 23.27 2.16 -1.87
C TRP A 310 22.11 1.77 -0.96
N GLU A 311 22.04 2.38 0.21
CA GLU A 311 21.00 2.14 1.20
C GLU A 311 20.18 3.43 1.39
N MET A 312 18.88 3.30 1.21
CA MET A 312 17.93 4.41 1.35
C MET A 312 16.83 4.00 2.34
N ALA A 313 16.35 4.95 3.14
CA ALA A 313 15.23 4.69 4.04
C ALA A 313 13.93 4.52 3.25
N ALA A 314 13.11 3.55 3.64
CA ALA A 314 11.82 3.28 2.99
C ALA A 314 10.77 2.97 4.06
N GLU A 315 9.53 3.33 3.77
CA GLU A 315 8.41 3.06 4.66
C GLU A 315 7.90 1.63 4.43
N PRO A 316 7.85 0.79 5.47
CA PRO A 316 7.26 -0.54 5.37
C PRO A 316 5.77 -0.46 4.99
N GLY A 317 5.28 -1.47 4.28
CA GLY A 317 3.87 -1.56 3.87
C GLY A 317 3.52 -0.85 2.55
N PHE A 318 4.49 -0.21 1.91
CA PHE A 318 4.36 0.32 0.54
C PHE A 318 5.23 -0.47 -0.45
N SER A 319 4.74 -0.58 -1.68
CA SER A 319 5.56 -1.04 -2.81
C SER A 319 6.26 0.15 -3.46
N TYR A 320 7.38 -0.10 -4.14
CA TYR A 320 8.21 0.95 -4.71
C TYR A 320 8.58 0.65 -6.15
N LEU A 321 8.47 1.65 -7.03
CA LEU A 321 9.05 1.64 -8.35
C LEU A 321 10.51 2.12 -8.24
N VAL A 322 11.44 1.24 -8.61
CA VAL A 322 12.88 1.49 -8.69
C VAL A 322 13.26 1.63 -10.15
N ARG A 323 13.68 2.82 -10.57
CA ARG A 323 14.20 3.06 -11.92
C ARG A 323 15.70 3.25 -11.88
N LEU A 324 16.41 2.42 -12.63
CA LEU A 324 17.86 2.47 -12.77
C LEU A 324 18.22 3.04 -14.14
N HIS A 325 19.09 4.04 -14.15
CA HIS A 325 19.58 4.69 -15.36
C HIS A 325 21.00 4.22 -15.68
N PHE A 326 21.23 3.86 -16.93
CA PHE A 326 22.47 3.30 -17.43
C PHE A 326 22.92 4.01 -18.71
N CYS A 327 24.23 4.21 -18.81
CA CYS A 327 24.92 4.70 -20.00
C CYS A 327 26.36 4.23 -19.87
N ASP A 328 26.80 3.34 -20.76
CA ASP A 328 28.16 2.81 -20.70
C ASP A 328 29.17 3.85 -21.16
N ILE A 329 29.69 4.60 -20.19
CA ILE A 329 30.72 5.63 -20.36
C ILE A 329 32.11 5.17 -19.92
N VAL A 330 32.24 3.91 -19.49
CA VAL A 330 33.46 3.36 -18.87
C VAL A 330 34.16 2.38 -19.80
N SER A 331 33.40 1.57 -20.54
CA SER A 331 33.95 0.59 -21.48
C SER A 331 34.62 1.27 -22.67
N LYS A 332 35.73 0.68 -23.14
CA LYS A 332 36.43 1.10 -24.35
C LYS A 332 35.94 0.37 -25.62
N VAL A 333 35.35 -0.80 -25.45
CA VAL A 333 34.84 -1.68 -26.52
C VAL A 333 33.53 -2.31 -26.07
N LEU A 334 32.69 -2.72 -27.02
CA LEU A 334 31.44 -3.44 -26.77
C LEU A 334 31.71 -4.83 -26.17
N ASN A 335 30.70 -5.44 -25.54
CA ASN A 335 30.75 -6.79 -24.97
C ASN A 335 31.90 -7.00 -23.94
N ASN A 336 32.24 -5.97 -23.17
CA ASN A 336 33.31 -6.03 -22.16
C ASN A 336 32.81 -5.90 -20.72
N LEU A 337 31.61 -5.35 -20.52
CA LEU A 337 31.04 -5.04 -19.22
C LEU A 337 29.77 -5.86 -18.99
N TYR A 338 29.88 -6.85 -18.11
CA TYR A 338 28.76 -7.69 -17.68
C TYR A 338 28.64 -7.59 -16.16
N PHE A 339 27.47 -7.19 -15.69
CA PHE A 339 27.24 -7.01 -14.27
C PHE A 339 25.83 -7.42 -13.84
N ASN A 340 25.70 -7.72 -12.56
CA ASN A 340 24.45 -8.09 -11.94
C ASN A 340 23.87 -6.88 -11.20
N VAL A 341 22.54 -6.78 -11.22
CA VAL A 341 21.77 -5.82 -10.44
C VAL A 341 20.99 -6.56 -9.37
N TYR A 342 21.06 -6.08 -8.13
CA TYR A 342 20.34 -6.64 -6.99
C TYR A 342 19.51 -5.57 -6.28
N LEU A 343 18.30 -5.95 -5.85
CA LEU A 343 17.38 -5.12 -5.09
C LEU A 343 16.97 -5.88 -3.83
N ASN A 344 17.31 -5.37 -2.64
CA ASN A 344 17.12 -6.07 -1.35
C ASN A 344 17.63 -7.52 -1.35
N GLY A 345 18.77 -7.76 -1.99
CA GLY A 345 19.36 -9.10 -2.13
C GLY A 345 18.68 -10.00 -3.16
N LEU A 346 17.57 -9.57 -3.76
CA LEU A 346 16.93 -10.26 -4.88
C LEU A 346 17.66 -9.92 -6.18
N MET A 347 17.84 -10.92 -7.04
CA MET A 347 18.39 -10.71 -8.38
C MET A 347 17.39 -9.94 -9.24
N GLY A 348 17.74 -8.69 -9.58
CA GLY A 348 16.96 -7.85 -10.49
C GLY A 348 17.26 -8.20 -11.95
N VAL A 349 18.55 -8.19 -12.31
CA VAL A 349 19.01 -8.58 -13.66
C VAL A 349 20.33 -9.33 -13.56
N PRO A 350 20.40 -10.59 -14.01
CA PRO A 350 21.67 -11.29 -14.17
C PRO A 350 22.38 -10.84 -15.46
N ASN A 351 23.71 -10.76 -15.40
CA ASN A 351 24.61 -10.59 -16.56
C ASN A 351 24.16 -9.49 -17.52
N LEU A 352 23.76 -8.34 -16.99
CA LEU A 352 23.32 -7.18 -17.77
C LEU A 352 24.45 -6.73 -18.68
N ASP A 353 24.18 -6.78 -19.99
CA ASP A 353 25.05 -6.31 -21.06
C ASP A 353 24.37 -5.14 -21.76
N LEU A 354 24.81 -3.92 -21.46
CA LEU A 354 24.27 -2.71 -22.07
C LEU A 354 24.55 -2.65 -23.57
N SER A 355 25.69 -3.17 -24.01
CA SER A 355 26.09 -3.09 -25.42
C SER A 355 25.19 -3.92 -26.34
N SER A 356 24.69 -5.05 -25.84
CA SER A 356 23.68 -5.87 -26.54
C SER A 356 22.31 -5.18 -26.65
N LEU A 357 21.97 -4.32 -25.68
CA LEU A 357 20.67 -3.65 -25.61
C LEU A 357 20.66 -2.33 -26.41
N THR A 358 21.77 -1.60 -26.40
CA THR A 358 21.86 -0.28 -27.00
C THR A 358 22.58 -0.26 -28.35
N MET A 359 23.27 -1.36 -28.72
CA MET A 359 24.13 -1.47 -29.91
C MET A 359 25.24 -0.41 -29.98
N GLY A 360 25.61 0.21 -28.86
CA GLY A 360 26.62 1.27 -28.83
C GLY A 360 27.03 1.73 -27.43
N LEU A 361 28.23 2.29 -27.33
CA LEU A 361 28.73 2.95 -26.11
C LEU A 361 28.15 4.36 -25.95
N ALA A 362 28.08 4.82 -24.70
CA ALA A 362 27.50 6.10 -24.31
C ALA A 362 26.05 6.31 -24.81
N VAL A 363 25.31 5.23 -25.02
CA VAL A 363 23.89 5.25 -25.38
C VAL A 363 23.06 5.04 -24.12
N THR A 364 22.05 5.89 -23.94
CA THR A 364 21.23 5.92 -22.73
C THR A 364 20.22 4.77 -22.68
N TYR A 365 20.05 4.20 -21.50
CA TYR A 365 19.12 3.11 -21.20
C TYR A 365 18.58 3.27 -19.78
N TYR A 366 17.34 2.84 -19.54
CA TYR A 366 16.80 2.73 -18.18
C TYR A 366 16.10 1.40 -18.01
N ARG A 367 15.97 0.97 -16.77
CA ARG A 367 15.20 -0.22 -16.42
C ARG A 367 14.45 -0.04 -15.12
N ASP A 368 13.19 -0.43 -15.15
CA ASP A 368 12.26 -0.28 -14.04
C ASP A 368 11.99 -1.63 -13.37
N PHE A 369 11.87 -1.60 -12.06
CA PHE A 369 11.50 -2.72 -11.21
C PHE A 369 10.46 -2.27 -10.19
N VAL A 370 9.51 -3.13 -9.87
CA VAL A 370 8.65 -2.93 -8.71
C VAL A 370 9.12 -3.82 -7.58
N LEU A 371 9.49 -3.21 -6.45
CA LEU A 371 9.81 -3.87 -5.21
C LEU A 371 8.54 -3.92 -4.35
N ASP A 372 8.07 -5.13 -4.05
CA ASP A 372 6.89 -5.34 -3.22
C ASP A 372 7.16 -4.92 -1.76
N SER A 373 6.11 -4.42 -1.10
CA SER A 373 6.08 -4.16 0.35
C SER A 373 6.65 -5.30 1.21
N SER A 374 6.42 -6.55 0.83
CA SER A 374 6.92 -7.75 1.54
C SER A 374 8.43 -7.90 1.47
N SER A 375 9.08 -7.31 0.47
CA SER A 375 10.55 -7.30 0.32
C SER A 375 11.20 -6.18 1.14
N ILE A 376 10.44 -5.31 1.80
CA ILE A 376 10.93 -4.15 2.57
C ILE A 376 10.64 -4.40 4.06
N SER A 377 11.40 -5.32 4.67
CA SER A 377 11.24 -5.68 6.09
C SER A 377 12.01 -4.75 7.04
N ASN A 378 13.13 -4.19 6.59
CA ASN A 378 14.08 -3.47 7.44
C ASN A 378 13.94 -1.94 7.36
N SER A 379 12.81 -1.45 6.83
CA SER A 379 12.59 -0.01 6.53
C SER A 379 13.68 0.61 5.66
N THR A 380 14.36 -0.22 4.85
CA THR A 380 15.40 0.21 3.92
C THR A 380 15.26 -0.49 2.59
N ILE A 381 15.68 0.22 1.54
CA ILE A 381 15.87 -0.32 0.20
C ILE A 381 17.36 -0.26 -0.11
N LEU A 382 17.91 -1.44 -0.36
CA LEU A 382 19.29 -1.69 -0.73
C LEU A 382 19.36 -1.99 -2.23
N VAL A 383 19.96 -1.08 -2.99
CA VAL A 383 20.27 -1.28 -4.40
C VAL A 383 21.74 -1.65 -4.52
N GLN A 384 22.06 -2.70 -5.26
CA GLN A 384 23.45 -3.11 -5.45
C GLN A 384 23.74 -3.44 -6.92
N VAL A 385 24.95 -3.10 -7.34
CA VAL A 385 25.52 -3.55 -8.62
C VAL A 385 26.86 -4.21 -8.36
N GLY A 386 27.14 -5.30 -9.05
CA GLY A 386 28.39 -6.05 -8.88
C GLY A 386 28.71 -6.89 -10.11
N PRO A 387 29.94 -7.40 -10.22
CA PRO A 387 30.40 -8.04 -11.45
C PRO A 387 29.62 -9.33 -11.72
N ALA A 388 29.52 -9.69 -13.00
CA ALA A 388 28.98 -10.99 -13.40
C ALA A 388 29.88 -12.14 -12.92
N SER A 389 29.28 -13.30 -12.67
CA SER A 389 30.03 -14.52 -12.28
C SER A 389 30.67 -15.23 -13.48
N THR A 390 30.50 -14.69 -14.69
CA THR A 390 31.01 -15.23 -15.96
C THR A 390 32.42 -14.71 -16.25
N SER A 391 33.31 -15.58 -16.77
CA SER A 391 34.71 -15.27 -17.08
C SER A 391 34.93 -14.40 -18.33
N SER A 392 33.87 -13.83 -18.90
CA SER A 392 33.90 -13.01 -20.12
C SER A 392 33.66 -11.55 -19.77
N GLY A 393 34.73 -10.76 -19.64
CA GLY A 393 34.68 -9.32 -19.39
C GLY A 393 35.51 -8.88 -18.18
N ASN A 394 35.77 -7.57 -18.08
CA ASN A 394 36.45 -7.00 -16.91
C ASN A 394 35.49 -6.95 -15.72
N PRO A 395 35.91 -7.35 -14.50
CA PRO A 395 35.07 -7.31 -13.31
C PRO A 395 34.80 -5.84 -12.93
N ASN A 396 33.67 -5.32 -13.40
CA ASN A 396 33.19 -3.98 -13.09
C ASN A 396 31.66 -3.95 -13.16
N ALA A 397 31.05 -2.92 -12.61
CA ALA A 397 29.62 -2.69 -12.61
C ALA A 397 29.38 -1.19 -12.54
N ILE A 398 28.34 -0.69 -13.23
CA ILE A 398 28.07 0.75 -13.31
C ILE A 398 26.61 1.09 -13.02
N LEU A 399 26.39 2.32 -12.54
CA LEU A 399 25.07 2.93 -12.43
C LEU A 399 25.21 4.45 -12.63
N ASN A 400 24.36 5.06 -13.44
CA ASN A 400 24.41 6.49 -13.79
C ASN A 400 23.37 7.32 -13.02
N GLY A 401 22.23 6.72 -12.71
CA GLY A 401 21.16 7.38 -11.96
C GLY A 401 20.21 6.38 -11.32
N LEU A 402 19.48 6.83 -10.30
CA LEU A 402 18.49 6.04 -9.59
C LEU A 402 17.30 6.92 -9.19
N GLU A 403 16.09 6.48 -9.52
CA GLU A 403 14.87 7.06 -8.98
C GLU A 403 14.13 6.00 -8.14
N LEU A 404 13.64 6.43 -6.99
CA LEU A 404 12.81 5.63 -6.11
C LEU A 404 11.47 6.33 -5.90
N MET A 405 10.40 5.68 -6.34
CA MET A 405 9.04 6.21 -6.27
C MET A 405 8.16 5.27 -5.45
N LYS A 406 7.60 5.76 -4.33
CA LYS A 406 6.62 5.03 -3.52
C LYS A 406 5.31 4.93 -4.29
N ILE A 407 4.71 3.73 -4.33
CA ILE A 407 3.45 3.45 -5.03
C ILE A 407 2.31 3.51 -4.02
N SER A 408 1.19 4.13 -4.40
CA SER A 408 0.00 4.19 -3.56
C SER A 408 -0.52 2.80 -3.21
N ASN A 409 -0.88 2.60 -1.94
CA ASN A 409 -1.41 1.32 -1.45
C ASN A 409 -2.86 1.08 -1.89
N ALA A 410 -3.44 -0.06 -1.50
CA ALA A 410 -4.82 -0.43 -1.84
C ALA A 410 -5.89 0.54 -1.30
N ALA A 411 -5.54 1.39 -0.32
CA ALA A 411 -6.42 2.44 0.21
C ALA A 411 -6.28 3.77 -0.56
N ASN A 412 -5.54 3.80 -1.67
CA ASN A 412 -5.15 5.01 -2.40
C ASN A 412 -4.43 6.03 -1.50
N SER A 413 -3.58 5.57 -0.60
CA SER A 413 -2.74 6.42 0.25
C SER A 413 -1.28 6.35 -0.16
N LEU A 414 -0.56 7.44 0.04
CA LEU A 414 0.90 7.54 0.00
C LEU A 414 1.52 7.85 1.37
N ASP A 415 0.68 7.91 2.41
CA ASP A 415 1.06 8.19 3.79
C ASP A 415 0.18 7.36 4.75
N GLY A 416 0.72 6.26 5.26
CA GLY A 416 0.00 5.27 6.08
C GLY A 416 -1.20 4.57 5.40
N PHE A 417 -2.03 3.93 6.21
CA PHE A 417 -3.22 3.15 5.77
C PHE A 417 -4.53 3.97 5.80
N TYR A 418 -4.45 5.27 5.57
CA TYR A 418 -5.61 6.16 5.64
C TYR A 418 -6.30 6.30 4.29
N ALA A 419 -7.62 6.08 4.26
CA ALA A 419 -8.43 6.33 3.07
C ALA A 419 -9.01 7.74 3.10
N ALA A 420 -9.09 8.41 1.95
CA ALA A 420 -9.84 9.66 1.84
C ALA A 420 -11.32 9.41 2.18
N LYS A 421 -11.94 10.31 2.96
CA LYS A 421 -13.36 10.19 3.32
C LYS A 421 -14.20 10.11 2.02
N PRO A 422 -15.01 9.06 1.81
CA PRO A 422 -15.80 8.94 0.59
C PRO A 422 -16.81 10.09 0.49
N LYS A 423 -16.99 10.64 -0.72
CA LYS A 423 -18.10 11.55 -1.01
C LYS A 423 -19.42 10.83 -0.71
N LYS A 424 -20.24 11.40 0.17
CA LYS A 424 -21.64 10.98 0.36
C LYS A 424 -22.41 11.34 -0.91
N ASN A 425 -22.55 10.41 -1.85
CA ASN A 425 -23.37 10.63 -3.04
C ASN A 425 -24.86 10.66 -2.68
N SER A 426 -25.55 11.71 -3.13
CA SER A 426 -26.97 12.03 -2.87
C SER A 426 -27.96 10.99 -3.43
N VAL A 427 -27.51 10.12 -4.34
CA VAL A 427 -28.35 9.15 -5.07
C VAL A 427 -29.03 8.13 -4.14
N THR A 428 -28.44 7.83 -2.98
CA THR A 428 -29.02 6.90 -1.99
C THR A 428 -30.32 7.41 -1.36
N LYS A 429 -30.53 8.73 -1.27
CA LYS A 429 -31.79 9.29 -0.75
C LYS A 429 -32.96 9.14 -1.73
N MET A 430 -32.70 9.16 -3.04
CA MET A 430 -33.75 9.06 -4.06
C MET A 430 -34.28 7.62 -4.16
N VAL A 431 -33.41 6.62 -4.04
CA VAL A 431 -33.79 5.20 -4.08
C VAL A 431 -34.57 4.79 -2.82
N MET A 432 -34.18 5.28 -1.63
CA MET A 432 -34.89 4.96 -0.38
C MET A 432 -36.28 5.59 -0.30
N SER A 433 -36.48 6.78 -0.90
CA SER A 433 -37.79 7.43 -0.98
C SER A 433 -38.77 6.67 -1.88
N ALA A 434 -38.29 6.18 -3.03
CA ALA A 434 -39.11 5.41 -3.97
C ALA A 434 -39.58 4.06 -3.38
N ILE A 435 -38.71 3.39 -2.61
CA ILE A 435 -39.05 2.12 -1.94
C ILE A 435 -40.12 2.36 -0.85
N GLY A 436 -40.03 3.47 -0.11
CA GLY A 436 -41.03 3.84 0.90
C GLY A 436 -42.43 4.07 0.30
N LEU A 437 -42.50 4.71 -0.86
CA LEU A 437 -43.75 5.02 -1.56
C LEU A 437 -44.43 3.76 -2.12
N ALA A 438 -43.63 2.82 -2.65
CA ALA A 438 -44.14 1.54 -3.13
C ALA A 438 -44.73 0.67 -2.00
N MET A 439 -44.05 0.64 -0.84
CA MET A 439 -44.53 -0.12 0.33
C MET A 439 -45.84 0.45 0.91
N ALA A 440 -46.00 1.77 0.90
CA ALA A 440 -47.24 2.43 1.34
C ALA A 440 -48.44 2.12 0.41
N ALA A 441 -48.21 2.09 -0.91
CA ALA A 441 -49.26 1.75 -1.88
C ALA A 441 -49.76 0.31 -1.73
N ILE A 442 -48.83 -0.64 -1.48
CA ILE A 442 -49.16 -2.06 -1.27
C ILE A 442 -49.99 -2.23 0.03
N ALA A 443 -49.63 -1.51 1.10
CA ALA A 443 -50.39 -1.55 2.35
C ALA A 443 -51.85 -1.06 2.17
N MET A 444 -52.06 0.02 1.41
CA MET A 444 -53.41 0.53 1.15
C MET A 444 -54.27 -0.44 0.33
N ALA A 445 -53.68 -1.13 -0.66
CA ALA A 445 -54.39 -2.14 -1.45
C ALA A 445 -54.83 -3.34 -0.60
N LEU A 446 -54.01 -3.77 0.38
CA LEU A 446 -54.35 -4.86 1.30
C LEU A 446 -55.50 -4.48 2.25
N VAL A 447 -55.54 -3.23 2.72
CA VAL A 447 -56.65 -2.73 3.54
C VAL A 447 -57.94 -2.67 2.72
N PHE A 448 -57.88 -2.22 1.47
CA PHE A 448 -59.03 -2.16 0.59
C PHE A 448 -59.61 -3.54 0.28
N THR A 449 -58.75 -4.54 0.01
CA THR A 449 -59.20 -5.93 -0.23
C THR A 449 -59.80 -6.58 1.01
N MET A 450 -59.27 -6.32 2.21
CA MET A 450 -59.92 -6.73 3.46
C MET A 450 -61.30 -6.07 3.64
N PHE A 451 -61.44 -4.81 3.26
CA PHE A 451 -62.72 -4.10 3.36
C PHE A 451 -63.77 -4.64 2.38
N CYS A 452 -63.37 -4.99 1.15
CA CYS A 452 -64.25 -5.64 0.17
C CYS A 452 -64.70 -7.04 0.64
N ARG A 453 -63.79 -7.85 1.22
CA ARG A 453 -64.14 -9.18 1.74
C ARG A 453 -65.09 -9.15 2.92
N ARG A 454 -65.13 -8.06 3.69
CA ARG A 454 -66.05 -7.88 4.82
C ARG A 454 -67.48 -7.49 4.42
N ARG A 455 -67.74 -7.12 3.16
CA ARG A 455 -69.08 -6.73 2.70
C ARG A 455 -69.86 -7.83 1.97
N CYS A 456 -69.29 -9.03 1.79
CA CYS A 456 -69.90 -10.11 1.02
C CYS A 456 -70.07 -11.43 1.80
N GLU A 457 -70.74 -11.44 2.96
CA GLU A 457 -71.23 -12.70 3.56
C GLU A 457 -72.67 -12.58 4.11
N LYS A 458 -73.53 -13.51 3.68
CA LYS A 458 -74.82 -13.89 4.29
C LYS A 458 -74.92 -15.43 4.35
N PRO A 459 -75.78 -15.98 5.25
CA PRO A 459 -75.38 -17.10 6.13
C PRO A 459 -76.07 -18.44 5.81
N GLY A 460 -75.45 -19.56 6.23
CA GLY A 460 -76.20 -20.79 6.51
C GLY A 460 -75.41 -22.11 6.53
N TRP A 461 -75.24 -22.66 7.75
CA TRP A 461 -75.10 -24.09 8.10
C TRP A 461 -73.78 -24.81 7.70
N GLU A 462 -72.98 -25.45 8.57
CA GLU A 462 -73.15 -25.94 9.95
C GLU A 462 -71.77 -25.99 10.65
N ARG A 463 -71.75 -25.77 11.98
CA ARG A 463 -70.57 -25.80 12.86
C ARG A 463 -70.55 -27.08 13.69
N LYS A 464 -69.36 -27.65 13.87
CA LYS A 464 -68.69 -27.95 15.17
C LYS A 464 -67.37 -28.66 14.84
N SER A 465 -66.18 -28.29 15.32
CA SER A 465 -65.72 -27.39 16.39
C SER A 465 -64.40 -26.76 15.93
N SER A 466 -64.36 -25.47 15.62
CA SER A 466 -64.17 -24.32 16.51
C SER A 466 -62.70 -23.90 16.70
N PHE A 467 -62.40 -22.77 16.02
CA PHE A 467 -61.52 -21.64 16.36
C PHE A 467 -60.06 -21.92 16.72
N SER A 468 -59.04 -21.56 15.92
CA SER A 468 -58.68 -20.26 15.28
C SER A 468 -58.45 -19.16 16.32
N SER A 469 -57.48 -18.24 16.23
CA SER A 469 -56.28 -17.99 15.44
C SER A 469 -55.74 -16.70 16.04
N TRP A 470 -54.44 -16.53 16.30
CA TRP A 470 -53.88 -15.17 16.35
C TRP A 470 -52.34 -15.11 16.18
N LEU A 471 -51.91 -14.41 15.12
CA LEU A 471 -50.64 -13.65 14.94
C LEU A 471 -49.31 -14.40 14.59
N ILE A 472 -49.07 -14.60 13.27
CA ILE A 472 -47.96 -14.13 12.35
C ILE A 472 -46.53 -13.85 12.95
N PRO A 473 -45.36 -13.96 12.23
CA PRO A 473 -44.97 -14.53 10.91
C PRO A 473 -43.75 -15.51 10.97
N LEU A 474 -43.26 -15.97 9.80
CA LEU A 474 -41.85 -16.12 9.33
C LEU A 474 -41.70 -17.42 8.50
N ASN A 475 -41.16 -17.50 7.29
CA ASN A 475 -40.81 -16.58 6.21
C ASN A 475 -40.70 -17.47 4.95
N ALA A 476 -41.18 -17.00 3.81
CA ALA A 476 -40.98 -17.67 2.53
C ALA A 476 -40.08 -16.83 1.62
N SER A 477 -39.04 -17.46 1.08
CA SER A 477 -38.43 -17.18 -0.23
C SER A 477 -37.65 -18.45 -0.60
N GLN A 478 -38.02 -19.30 -1.58
CA GLN A 478 -38.29 -19.08 -3.01
C GLN A 478 -37.28 -18.10 -3.61
N SER A 479 -36.16 -18.54 -4.19
CA SER A 479 -35.97 -19.33 -5.44
C SER A 479 -36.38 -18.57 -6.69
N THR A 480 -35.40 -17.94 -7.34
CA THR A 480 -35.37 -17.70 -8.80
C THR A 480 -33.94 -17.82 -9.33
N SER A 481 -33.83 -18.66 -10.34
CA SER A 481 -32.70 -19.14 -11.11
C SER A 481 -32.47 -18.36 -12.41
N SER A 482 -31.21 -18.20 -12.86
CA SER A 482 -30.74 -18.04 -14.27
C SER A 482 -29.36 -17.34 -14.31
N PHE A 483 -28.31 -17.64 -15.10
CA PHE A 483 -27.97 -18.58 -16.18
C PHE A 483 -26.41 -18.65 -16.34
N LEU A 484 -25.86 -19.79 -16.81
CA LEU A 484 -24.62 -20.04 -17.62
C LEU A 484 -23.29 -19.36 -17.21
N SER A 485 -22.08 -19.94 -17.31
CA SER A 485 -21.45 -21.09 -17.98
C SER A 485 -20.02 -21.21 -17.35
N GLY A 486 -19.18 -22.23 -17.47
CA GLY A 486 -19.10 -23.44 -18.27
C GLY A 486 -17.66 -23.96 -18.13
N TYR A 487 -17.50 -25.29 -18.14
CA TYR A 487 -16.27 -26.04 -18.39
C TYR A 487 -15.03 -25.82 -17.50
N SER A 488 -14.84 -26.74 -16.56
CA SER A 488 -13.53 -27.38 -16.36
C SER A 488 -13.47 -28.66 -17.21
N LYS A 489 -12.43 -28.82 -18.03
CA LYS A 489 -11.83 -30.13 -18.33
C LYS A 489 -10.34 -30.05 -18.03
N SER A 490 -9.98 -30.78 -16.96
CA SER A 490 -8.73 -31.47 -16.67
C SER A 490 -7.51 -31.23 -17.58
N SER A 491 -6.35 -31.04 -16.96
CA SER A 491 -5.39 -32.14 -16.91
C SER A 491 -4.60 -32.15 -15.59
N ARG A 492 -4.47 -33.36 -15.03
CA ARG A 492 -3.60 -33.75 -13.93
C ARG A 492 -2.21 -34.05 -14.50
N SER A 493 -1.16 -33.67 -13.80
CA SER A 493 -0.14 -34.60 -13.26
C SER A 493 0.76 -33.83 -12.27
N ARG A 494 0.96 -34.24 -11.01
CA ARG A 494 1.57 -35.44 -10.39
C ARG A 494 3.11 -35.39 -10.40
N PHE A 495 3.68 -35.64 -9.22
CA PHE A 495 5.10 -35.75 -8.85
C PHE A 495 5.87 -34.42 -8.76
N GLY A 496 6.71 -34.16 -7.77
CA GLY A 496 7.25 -34.97 -6.68
C GLY A 496 8.43 -34.19 -6.11
N SER A 497 8.54 -34.15 -4.79
CA SER A 497 9.62 -33.49 -4.06
C SER A 497 11.00 -34.02 -4.45
N THR A 498 11.97 -33.11 -4.63
CA THR A 498 13.35 -33.38 -4.19
C THR A 498 13.89 -32.19 -3.41
N ARG A 499 14.17 -32.51 -2.16
CA ARG A 499 14.75 -31.74 -1.07
C ARG A 499 16.22 -31.42 -1.36
N SER A 500 16.63 -30.16 -1.21
CA SER A 500 18.02 -29.75 -0.99
C SER A 500 18.02 -28.33 -0.39
N LYS A 501 17.89 -28.20 0.94
CA LYS A 501 19.01 -27.92 1.88
C LYS A 501 19.94 -26.79 1.42
N ASN A 502 19.58 -25.54 1.74
CA ASN A 502 20.23 -24.71 2.78
C ASN A 502 19.89 -23.23 2.53
N GLY A 503 19.63 -22.49 3.62
CA GLY A 503 19.87 -21.05 3.64
C GLY A 503 18.64 -20.14 3.74
N PHE A 504 17.93 -20.25 4.86
CA PHE A 504 17.22 -19.17 5.56
C PHE A 504 16.09 -18.40 4.84
N SER A 505 14.88 -18.89 5.11
CA SER A 505 13.57 -18.25 5.00
C SER A 505 13.34 -17.17 6.07
N GLY A 506 12.59 -16.12 5.71
CA GLY A 506 12.04 -15.14 6.66
C GLY A 506 10.91 -14.30 6.08
N ILE A 507 9.85 -14.96 5.62
CA ILE A 507 8.51 -14.38 5.34
C ILE A 507 7.91 -13.89 6.68
N PHE A 508 7.23 -12.74 6.71
CA PHE A 508 5.83 -12.61 7.18
C PHE A 508 5.19 -11.27 6.76
N MET A 509 3.93 -11.40 6.34
CA MET A 509 3.01 -10.34 5.93
C MET A 509 2.31 -9.66 7.11
N SER A 510 1.81 -8.48 6.79
CA SER A 510 1.22 -7.41 7.60
C SER A 510 -0.18 -7.71 8.18
N GLY A 511 -0.55 -6.98 9.23
CA GLY A 511 -1.91 -6.94 9.79
C GLY A 511 -1.94 -6.32 11.17
N THR A 512 -2.21 -5.01 11.23
CA THR A 512 -2.44 -4.14 12.40
C THR A 512 -2.92 -4.87 13.66
N TYR A 513 -2.12 -4.87 14.73
CA TYR A 513 -2.42 -4.57 16.15
C TYR A 513 -1.15 -4.93 16.96
N ALA A 514 -0.61 -3.96 17.71
CA ALA A 514 0.68 -3.96 18.42
C ALA A 514 1.95 -3.96 17.52
N VAL A 515 2.61 -2.80 17.42
CA VAL A 515 3.95 -2.63 16.86
C VAL A 515 4.91 -3.58 17.58
N SER A 516 5.21 -4.72 16.98
CA SER A 516 6.16 -5.68 17.55
C SER A 516 7.57 -5.19 17.27
N ARG A 517 8.18 -4.54 18.26
CA ARG A 517 9.62 -4.22 18.27
C ARG A 517 10.42 -5.50 18.03
N VAL A 518 11.30 -5.49 17.04
CA VAL A 518 12.22 -6.60 16.78
C VAL A 518 13.41 -6.45 17.72
N PHE A 519 13.59 -7.40 18.62
CA PHE A 519 14.70 -7.41 19.58
C PHE A 519 15.89 -8.18 18.99
N THR A 520 17.09 -7.63 19.15
CA THR A 520 18.30 -8.39 18.78
C THR A 520 18.52 -9.54 19.75
N PHE A 521 19.19 -10.62 19.34
CA PHE A 521 19.49 -11.72 20.26
C PHE A 521 20.31 -11.24 21.48
N SER A 522 21.26 -10.31 21.27
CA SER A 522 22.05 -9.69 22.34
C SER A 522 21.18 -8.96 23.36
N GLU A 523 20.18 -8.20 22.87
CA GLU A 523 19.22 -7.48 23.71
C GLU A 523 18.34 -8.44 24.52
N ILE A 524 17.85 -9.51 23.89
CA ILE A 524 17.10 -10.58 24.57
C ILE A 524 17.97 -11.28 25.61
N GLN A 525 19.22 -11.58 25.26
CA GLN A 525 20.18 -12.25 26.14
C GLN A 525 20.51 -11.35 27.34
N LYS A 526 20.68 -10.04 27.15
CA LYS A 526 20.90 -9.08 28.24
C LYS A 526 19.65 -8.95 29.12
N ALA A 527 18.48 -8.80 28.52
CA ALA A 527 17.20 -8.66 29.23
C ALA A 527 16.87 -9.88 30.10
N THR A 528 17.25 -11.08 29.66
CA THR A 528 17.03 -12.34 30.38
C THR A 528 18.21 -12.79 31.25
N LYS A 529 19.25 -11.96 31.41
CA LYS A 529 20.50 -12.31 32.13
C LYS A 529 21.10 -13.63 31.62
N ASN A 530 21.20 -13.74 30.31
CA ASN A 530 21.64 -14.92 29.56
C ASN A 530 20.75 -16.15 29.77
N PHE A 531 19.42 -15.96 29.70
CA PHE A 531 18.42 -17.01 29.93
C PHE A 531 18.58 -17.71 31.29
N ASP A 532 18.73 -16.93 32.36
CA ASP A 532 18.86 -17.44 33.73
C ASP A 532 17.63 -18.31 34.09
N GLU A 533 17.87 -19.52 34.58
CA GLU A 533 16.82 -20.46 35.01
C GLU A 533 15.97 -19.91 36.15
N LYS A 534 16.53 -18.99 36.96
CA LYS A 534 15.78 -18.29 38.02
C LYS A 534 14.75 -17.31 37.48
N ALA A 535 14.86 -16.89 36.21
CA ALA A 535 13.94 -15.96 35.56
C ALA A 535 12.81 -16.68 34.80
N VAL A 536 12.71 -18.01 34.87
CA VAL A 536 11.63 -18.76 34.22
C VAL A 536 10.30 -18.52 34.93
N ILE A 537 9.32 -18.03 34.17
CA ILE A 537 7.96 -17.75 34.66
C ILE A 537 6.93 -18.78 34.15
N GLY A 538 7.31 -19.66 33.22
CA GLY A 538 6.45 -20.74 32.76
C GLY A 538 7.16 -21.70 31.80
N VAL A 539 6.66 -22.94 31.75
CA VAL A 539 7.15 -23.98 30.83
C VAL A 539 5.92 -24.61 30.16
N GLY A 540 5.95 -24.75 28.84
CA GLY A 540 4.86 -25.42 28.10
C GLY A 540 5.36 -26.17 26.88
N GLY A 541 4.43 -26.75 26.10
CA GLY A 541 4.71 -27.61 24.94
C GLY A 541 5.46 -26.99 23.76
N PHE A 542 5.95 -25.76 23.90
CA PHE A 542 6.80 -25.10 22.90
C PHE A 542 8.07 -24.48 23.53
N GLY A 543 8.42 -24.83 24.76
CA GLY A 543 9.60 -24.35 25.48
C GLY A 543 9.31 -23.45 26.69
N LYS A 544 10.39 -22.86 27.23
CA LYS A 544 10.37 -22.05 28.46
C LYS A 544 10.06 -20.58 28.16
N VAL A 545 9.37 -19.91 29.08
CA VAL A 545 9.11 -18.47 29.08
C VAL A 545 9.90 -17.84 30.21
N TYR A 546 10.72 -16.84 29.89
CA TYR A 546 11.57 -16.09 30.80
C TYR A 546 11.00 -14.70 31.03
N LEU A 547 11.14 -14.16 32.24
CA LEU A 547 10.96 -12.75 32.52
C LEU A 547 12.22 -12.00 32.07
N GLY A 548 12.07 -11.12 31.08
CA GLY A 548 13.10 -10.17 30.66
C GLY A 548 12.81 -8.77 31.16
N GLU A 549 13.85 -7.97 31.39
CA GLU A 549 13.74 -6.55 31.72
C GLU A 549 14.63 -5.74 30.77
N LEU A 550 14.05 -4.78 30.04
CA LEU A 550 14.77 -3.87 29.16
C LEU A 550 15.50 -2.78 29.97
N GLU A 551 16.41 -2.05 29.32
CA GLU A 551 17.17 -0.96 29.97
C GLU A 551 16.29 0.18 30.49
N ASP A 552 15.10 0.35 29.91
CA ASP A 552 14.09 1.33 30.34
C ASP A 552 13.20 0.82 31.50
N GLY A 553 13.46 -0.38 32.03
CA GLY A 553 12.70 -1.02 33.10
C GLY A 553 11.44 -1.76 32.64
N THR A 554 11.17 -1.82 31.33
CA THR A 554 10.01 -2.56 30.80
C THR A 554 10.20 -4.06 30.98
N LYS A 555 9.24 -4.70 31.64
CA LYS A 555 9.21 -6.16 31.85
C LYS A 555 8.54 -6.86 30.67
N LEU A 556 9.15 -7.93 30.19
CA LEU A 556 8.73 -8.72 29.03
C LEU A 556 8.65 -10.21 29.37
N ALA A 557 7.70 -10.91 28.74
CA ALA A 557 7.69 -12.36 28.71
C ALA A 557 8.36 -12.87 27.42
N ILE A 558 9.49 -13.55 27.55
CA ILE A 558 10.34 -13.98 26.43
C ILE A 558 10.27 -15.50 26.32
N LYS A 559 9.61 -16.00 25.27
CA LYS A 559 9.50 -17.44 25.02
C LYS A 559 10.65 -17.94 24.17
N ARG A 560 11.41 -18.90 24.69
CA ARG A 560 12.47 -19.61 23.96
C ARG A 560 11.92 -20.92 23.44
N GLY A 561 11.82 -21.04 22.11
CA GLY A 561 11.40 -22.27 21.44
C GLY A 561 12.29 -23.45 21.82
N ASN A 562 11.70 -24.56 22.26
CA ASN A 562 12.40 -25.84 22.40
C ASN A 562 11.87 -26.82 21.33
N PRO A 563 12.66 -27.17 20.30
CA PRO A 563 12.25 -28.12 19.27
C PRO A 563 12.06 -29.55 19.78
N SER A 564 12.51 -29.85 21.00
CA SER A 564 12.30 -31.13 21.70
C SER A 564 11.07 -31.10 22.62
N SER A 565 10.25 -30.06 22.54
CA SER A 565 9.07 -29.93 23.39
C SER A 565 7.92 -30.77 22.86
N ASP A 566 7.33 -31.58 23.73
CA ASP A 566 6.19 -32.41 23.39
C ASP A 566 4.98 -31.51 23.05
N GLN A 567 4.38 -31.75 21.88
CA GLN A 567 3.09 -31.18 21.54
C GLN A 567 2.05 -31.61 22.59
N ALA A 568 0.91 -30.92 22.68
CA ALA A 568 -0.22 -31.33 23.53
C ALA A 568 -0.92 -32.59 22.97
N ILE A 569 -0.13 -33.66 22.81
CA ILE A 569 -0.48 -34.95 22.27
C ILE A 569 -0.18 -35.95 23.38
N ASN A 570 -1.23 -36.61 23.90
CA ASN A 570 -1.05 -37.71 24.83
C ASN A 570 -1.33 -39.03 24.09
N PRO A 571 -0.29 -39.74 23.61
CA PRO A 571 -0.46 -40.97 22.84
C PRO A 571 -1.04 -42.13 23.67
N ALA A 572 -1.11 -42.00 25.01
CA ALA A 572 -1.72 -42.98 25.88
C ALA A 572 -3.26 -42.87 25.96
N LEU A 573 -3.86 -41.82 25.38
CA LEU A 573 -5.31 -41.63 25.34
C LEU A 573 -5.94 -42.28 24.08
N PRO A 574 -7.26 -42.58 24.10
CA PRO A 574 -7.99 -43.05 22.92
C PRO A 574 -7.82 -42.08 21.75
N ARG A 575 -7.88 -42.57 20.49
CA ARG A 575 -7.56 -41.81 19.26
C ARG A 575 -8.21 -40.42 19.20
N ASP A 576 -9.44 -40.34 19.65
CA ASP A 576 -10.34 -39.19 19.70
C ASP A 576 -10.05 -38.20 20.85
N GLN A 577 -9.09 -38.52 21.72
CA GLN A 577 -8.61 -37.70 22.84
C GLN A 577 -7.09 -37.46 22.80
N VAL A 578 -6.39 -38.01 21.80
CA VAL A 578 -4.94 -37.88 21.65
C VAL A 578 -4.54 -36.42 21.47
N ASN A 579 -5.32 -35.66 20.70
CA ASN A 579 -5.12 -34.24 20.45
C ASN A 579 -6.11 -33.40 21.28
N LEU A 580 -5.60 -32.58 22.20
CA LEU A 580 -6.43 -31.77 23.10
C LEU A 580 -7.33 -30.79 22.34
N ALA A 581 -6.85 -30.18 21.26
CA ALA A 581 -7.61 -29.21 20.48
C ALA A 581 -8.77 -29.88 19.72
N GLU A 582 -8.50 -31.04 19.12
CA GLU A 582 -9.53 -31.82 18.42
C GLU A 582 -10.61 -32.33 19.39
N TRP A 583 -10.17 -32.80 20.57
CA TRP A 583 -11.07 -33.22 21.65
C TRP A 583 -11.96 -32.08 22.15
N ALA A 584 -11.37 -30.91 22.45
CA ALA A 584 -12.11 -29.75 22.94
C ALA A 584 -13.13 -29.21 21.91
N LEU A 585 -12.74 -29.12 20.63
CA LEU A 585 -13.64 -28.69 19.55
C LEU A 585 -14.81 -29.66 19.34
N GLN A 586 -14.61 -30.96 19.57
CA GLN A 586 -15.70 -31.94 19.51
C GLN A 586 -16.80 -31.65 20.55
N TRP A 587 -16.42 -31.34 21.79
CA TRP A 587 -17.36 -30.98 22.85
C TRP A 587 -18.05 -29.63 22.59
N HIS A 588 -17.32 -28.67 22.00
CA HIS A 588 -17.91 -27.41 21.56
C HIS A 588 -19.00 -27.62 20.50
N ARG A 589 -18.72 -28.42 19.45
CA ARG A 589 -19.70 -28.75 18.38
C ARG A 589 -20.93 -29.49 18.90
N LYS A 590 -20.80 -30.25 20.00
CA LYS A 590 -21.90 -30.92 20.70
C LYS A 590 -22.69 -29.99 21.62
N GLY A 591 -22.26 -28.74 21.79
CA GLY A 591 -22.87 -27.78 22.71
C GLY A 591 -22.67 -28.14 24.19
N GLN A 592 -21.66 -28.94 24.52
CA GLN A 592 -21.43 -29.52 25.85
C GLN A 592 -20.11 -29.01 26.46
N LEU A 593 -19.97 -27.68 26.53
CA LEU A 593 -18.76 -27.04 27.06
C LEU A 593 -18.52 -27.33 28.54
N ASP A 594 -19.57 -27.59 29.32
CA ASP A 594 -19.46 -27.96 30.74
C ASP A 594 -18.59 -29.21 31.00
N LYS A 595 -18.35 -30.03 29.97
CA LYS A 595 -17.48 -31.22 30.05
C LYS A 595 -15.99 -30.91 29.94
N ILE A 596 -15.62 -29.72 29.49
CA ILE A 596 -14.23 -29.31 29.26
C ILE A 596 -13.81 -28.09 30.10
N ILE A 597 -14.76 -27.43 30.78
CA ILE A 597 -14.45 -26.32 31.68
C ILE A 597 -13.72 -26.84 32.91
N ASP A 598 -12.72 -26.08 33.36
CA ASP A 598 -11.99 -26.38 34.58
C ASP A 598 -12.97 -26.45 35.79
N PRO A 599 -12.94 -27.51 36.61
CA PRO A 599 -13.86 -27.66 37.75
C PRO A 599 -13.86 -26.50 38.74
N THR A 600 -12.76 -25.73 38.82
CA THR A 600 -12.64 -24.58 39.73
C THR A 600 -13.40 -23.35 39.26
N ILE A 601 -13.65 -23.21 37.95
CA ILE A 601 -14.40 -22.10 37.34
C ILE A 601 -15.78 -22.54 36.84
N ALA A 602 -16.03 -23.85 36.78
CA ALA A 602 -17.33 -24.41 36.44
C ALA A 602 -18.40 -23.90 37.44
N GLY A 603 -19.41 -23.21 36.92
CA GLY A 603 -20.50 -22.62 37.71
C GLY A 603 -20.27 -21.19 38.23
N THR A 604 -19.03 -20.67 38.20
CA THR A 604 -18.75 -19.26 38.55
C THR A 604 -18.61 -18.36 37.31
N ILE A 605 -18.31 -18.96 36.16
CA ILE A 605 -18.22 -18.25 34.89
C ILE A 605 -19.61 -17.91 34.33
N ASN A 606 -19.78 -16.68 33.87
CA ASN A 606 -20.97 -16.22 33.16
C ASN A 606 -21.07 -16.97 31.80
N PRO A 607 -22.24 -17.55 31.45
CA PRO A 607 -22.41 -18.28 30.20
C PRO A 607 -22.08 -17.49 28.93
N ASP A 608 -22.44 -16.22 28.86
CA ASP A 608 -22.16 -15.35 27.71
C ASP A 608 -20.67 -15.02 27.60
N SER A 609 -20.00 -14.83 28.75
CA SER A 609 -18.55 -14.67 28.82
C SER A 609 -17.84 -15.92 28.30
N LEU A 610 -18.27 -17.10 28.77
CA LEU A 610 -17.73 -18.39 28.33
C LEU A 610 -17.91 -18.60 26.82
N ILE A 611 -19.09 -18.29 26.27
CA ILE A 611 -19.34 -18.39 24.82
C ILE A 611 -18.37 -17.49 24.03
N LYS A 612 -18.15 -16.25 24.46
CA LYS A 612 -17.19 -15.34 23.80
C LYS A 612 -15.76 -15.84 23.88
N PHE A 613 -15.37 -16.43 25.01
CA PHE A 613 -14.05 -17.01 25.20
C PHE A 613 -13.84 -18.22 24.26
N VAL A 614 -14.82 -19.11 24.19
CA VAL A 614 -14.74 -20.31 23.34
C VAL A 614 -14.78 -19.96 21.85
N ASP A 615 -15.58 -18.97 21.42
CA ASP A 615 -15.55 -18.46 20.03
C ASP A 615 -14.17 -17.89 19.65
N ALA A 616 -13.49 -17.24 20.60
CA ALA A 616 -12.12 -16.77 20.38
C ALA A 616 -11.15 -17.95 20.22
N ALA A 617 -11.24 -18.95 21.11
CA ALA A 617 -10.39 -20.13 21.08
C ALA A 617 -10.59 -20.98 19.81
N GLU A 618 -11.83 -21.20 19.38
CA GLU A 618 -12.14 -21.93 18.14
C GLU A 618 -11.50 -21.26 16.93
N LYS A 619 -11.64 -19.94 16.80
CA LYS A 619 -11.04 -19.18 15.69
C LYS A 619 -9.51 -19.24 15.70
N CYS A 620 -8.89 -19.26 16.87
CA CYS A 620 -7.44 -19.45 16.99
C CYS A 620 -6.96 -20.82 16.50
N LEU A 621 -7.83 -21.83 16.53
CA LEU A 621 -7.56 -23.21 16.14
C LEU A 621 -7.91 -23.50 14.67
N ALA A 622 -8.27 -22.50 13.86
CA ALA A 622 -8.59 -22.70 12.44
C ALA A 622 -7.42 -23.36 11.67
N ASP A 623 -7.72 -24.24 10.71
CA ASP A 623 -6.69 -25.00 9.99
C ASP A 623 -5.75 -24.11 9.17
N TYR A 624 -6.28 -23.06 8.56
CA TYR A 624 -5.52 -22.10 7.75
C TYR A 624 -5.17 -20.85 8.55
N GLY A 625 -3.92 -20.40 8.43
CA GLY A 625 -3.44 -19.21 9.14
C GLY A 625 -4.19 -17.92 8.79
N VAL A 626 -4.73 -17.82 7.57
CA VAL A 626 -5.54 -16.67 7.11
C VAL A 626 -6.91 -16.57 7.77
N ASP A 627 -7.42 -17.68 8.31
CA ASP A 627 -8.72 -17.75 8.98
C ASP A 627 -8.59 -17.53 10.50
N ARG A 628 -7.35 -17.51 11.02
CA ARG A 628 -7.07 -17.26 12.43
C ARG A 628 -7.11 -15.75 12.72
N PRO A 629 -7.67 -15.33 13.86
CA PRO A 629 -7.76 -13.94 14.24
C PRO A 629 -6.38 -13.36 14.56
N THR A 630 -6.23 -12.05 14.38
CA THR A 630 -5.01 -11.35 14.84
C THR A 630 -4.97 -11.32 16.37
N MET A 631 -3.80 -11.08 16.97
CA MET A 631 -3.70 -10.93 18.43
C MET A 631 -4.53 -9.75 18.96
N GLY A 632 -4.76 -8.72 18.15
CA GLY A 632 -5.67 -7.63 18.51
C GLY A 632 -7.14 -8.05 18.55
N ASP A 633 -7.58 -8.87 17.58
CA ASP A 633 -8.92 -9.45 17.58
C ASP A 633 -9.12 -10.40 18.77
N VAL A 634 -8.10 -11.18 19.12
CA VAL A 634 -8.10 -12.04 20.31
C VAL A 634 -8.23 -11.19 21.57
N LEU A 635 -7.40 -10.14 21.71
CA LEU A 635 -7.46 -9.23 22.86
C LEU A 635 -8.85 -8.59 22.99
N TRP A 636 -9.40 -8.07 21.90
CA TRP A 636 -10.74 -7.48 21.89
C TRP A 636 -11.83 -8.46 22.31
N LYS A 637 -11.76 -9.71 21.83
CA LYS A 637 -12.71 -10.77 22.23
C LYS A 637 -12.59 -11.12 23.70
N LEU A 638 -11.37 -11.19 24.23
CA LEU A 638 -11.12 -11.47 25.64
C LEU A 638 -11.54 -10.31 26.54
N GLU A 639 -11.32 -9.06 26.13
CA GLU A 639 -11.82 -7.87 26.83
C GLU A 639 -13.35 -7.85 26.87
N SER A 640 -14.00 -8.20 25.75
CA SER A 640 -15.46 -8.34 25.69
C SER A 640 -15.95 -9.48 26.60
N ALA A 641 -15.28 -10.63 26.63
CA ALA A 641 -15.61 -11.72 27.54
C ALA A 641 -15.44 -11.31 29.01
N LEU A 642 -14.38 -10.56 29.33
CA LEU A 642 -14.14 -10.04 30.67
C LEU A 642 -15.22 -9.04 31.10
N GLN A 643 -15.63 -8.13 30.21
CA GLN A 643 -16.72 -7.19 30.49
C GLN A 643 -18.03 -7.93 30.80
N LEU A 644 -18.35 -9.00 30.08
CA LEU A 644 -19.54 -9.82 30.35
C LEU A 644 -19.44 -10.54 31.70
N GLN A 645 -18.25 -10.99 32.09
CA GLN A 645 -18.01 -11.60 33.40
C GLN A 645 -18.17 -10.57 34.53
N VAL A 646 -17.62 -9.37 34.38
CA VAL A 646 -17.65 -8.31 35.41
C VAL A 646 -19.03 -7.65 35.51
N ALA A 647 -19.76 -7.55 34.41
CA ALA A 647 -21.12 -6.99 34.37
C ALA A 647 -22.16 -7.88 35.08
N SER A 648 -21.81 -9.13 35.42
CA SER A 648 -22.63 -10.00 36.27
C SER A 648 -21.99 -10.12 37.65
N PRO A 649 -22.55 -9.51 38.71
CA PRO A 649 -22.10 -9.83 40.06
C PRO A 649 -22.37 -11.31 40.35
N PRO A 650 -21.51 -11.99 41.12
CA PRO A 650 -21.81 -13.34 41.57
C PRO A 650 -23.14 -13.30 42.33
N ALA A 651 -24.03 -14.26 42.05
CA ALA A 651 -25.22 -14.47 42.83
C ALA A 651 -24.79 -14.84 44.26
N ALA A 652 -24.65 -13.83 45.11
CA ALA A 652 -24.67 -14.01 46.55
C ALA A 652 -26.08 -14.46 46.90
N GLU A 653 -26.15 -15.63 47.51
CA GLU A 653 -27.33 -16.13 48.20
C GLU A 653 -27.97 -15.00 49.03
N SER A 654 -29.20 -14.62 48.70
CA SER A 654 -30.07 -13.93 49.64
C SER A 654 -31.25 -14.82 49.94
N SER A 655 -31.11 -15.58 51.02
CA SER A 655 -32.24 -16.07 51.78
C SER A 655 -33.05 -14.86 52.29
N GLY A 656 -34.22 -14.66 51.70
CA GLY A 656 -35.44 -14.21 52.37
C GLY A 656 -35.49 -12.77 52.89
N SER A 657 -36.32 -11.93 52.26
CA SER A 657 -37.67 -11.62 52.77
C SER A 657 -38.30 -10.50 51.93
N GLY A 658 -39.54 -10.73 51.49
CA GLY A 658 -40.26 -9.97 50.49
C GLY A 658 -40.55 -8.50 50.80
N SER A 659 -40.78 -7.71 49.75
CA SER A 659 -42.15 -7.39 49.33
C SER A 659 -42.18 -6.65 47.98
N GLY A 660 -42.97 -7.20 47.05
CA GLY A 660 -43.71 -6.58 45.95
C GLY A 660 -43.11 -5.39 45.18
N VAL A 661 -42.86 -5.58 43.87
CA VAL A 661 -43.67 -5.01 42.77
C VAL A 661 -43.36 -5.82 41.50
N GLU A 662 -44.45 -6.13 40.80
CA GLU A 662 -44.61 -7.08 39.69
C GLU A 662 -44.45 -6.38 38.33
N VAL A 663 -43.68 -6.96 37.39
CA VAL A 663 -43.95 -6.94 35.92
C VAL A 663 -43.34 -8.23 35.29
N PRO A 664 -44.00 -8.91 34.33
CA PRO A 664 -44.05 -10.37 34.29
C PRO A 664 -43.08 -11.06 33.32
N LEU A 665 -42.66 -12.26 33.74
CA LEU A 665 -42.04 -13.30 32.91
C LEU A 665 -43.05 -13.83 31.89
N LYS A 666 -42.77 -13.68 30.59
CA LYS A 666 -43.42 -14.49 29.55
C LYS A 666 -42.56 -15.73 29.28
N LYS A 667 -42.98 -16.86 29.86
CA LYS A 667 -42.57 -18.21 29.46
C LYS A 667 -42.97 -18.47 28.01
N MET A 668 -42.16 -19.24 27.29
CA MET A 668 -42.67 -20.43 26.62
C MET A 668 -41.69 -21.57 26.83
N ALA A 669 -42.13 -22.55 27.63
CA ALA A 669 -41.56 -23.88 27.67
C ALA A 669 -42.29 -24.75 26.64
N SER A 670 -41.53 -25.69 26.08
CA SER A 670 -42.01 -26.82 25.29
C SER A 670 -43.02 -27.68 26.06
N GLN A 671 -44.02 -28.22 25.37
CA GLN A 671 -44.89 -29.28 25.88
C GLN A 671 -44.83 -30.48 24.92
N LYS A 672 -44.40 -31.63 25.44
CA LYS A 672 -44.53 -32.97 24.83
C LYS A 672 -45.61 -33.76 25.60
N ASN A 673 -46.29 -34.67 24.89
CA ASN A 673 -46.72 -36.05 25.26
C ASN A 673 -48.04 -36.39 24.53
N GLY A 674 -48.33 -37.59 24.01
CA GLY A 674 -47.69 -38.90 23.84
C GLY A 674 -48.34 -39.58 22.61
N LEU A 675 -47.92 -40.71 22.04
CA LEU A 675 -47.99 -42.10 22.53
C LEU A 675 -47.29 -43.00 21.47
N THR A 676 -46.29 -43.82 21.85
CA THR A 676 -46.29 -45.31 21.96
C THR A 676 -46.02 -46.14 20.70
N GLY A 677 -45.07 -47.09 20.81
CA GLY A 677 -44.85 -48.27 19.97
C GLY A 677 -43.35 -48.57 19.70
N PHE A 678 -42.64 -49.27 20.61
CA PHE A 678 -42.07 -50.65 20.48
C PHE A 678 -40.98 -50.80 19.38
N ASP A 679 -39.73 -51.27 19.59
CA ASP A 679 -39.10 -52.28 20.47
C ASP A 679 -37.62 -51.90 20.79
N SER A 680 -37.11 -51.97 22.03
CA SER A 680 -36.45 -53.11 22.72
C SER A 680 -35.07 -53.54 22.15
N PHE A 681 -33.95 -53.24 22.84
CA PHE A 681 -33.01 -54.21 23.46
C PHE A 681 -31.75 -53.57 24.09
N ASN A 682 -31.36 -54.15 25.23
CA ASN A 682 -30.23 -53.86 26.14
C ASN A 682 -28.83 -53.97 25.52
N ASP A 683 -27.87 -53.17 26.01
CA ASP A 683 -26.77 -53.61 26.91
C ASP A 683 -25.82 -52.42 27.21
N ARG A 684 -25.63 -51.99 28.47
CA ARG A 684 -24.60 -52.44 29.43
C ARG A 684 -23.19 -52.55 28.84
N SER A 685 -22.37 -51.53 29.09
CA SER A 685 -21.12 -51.69 29.86
C SER A 685 -20.57 -50.32 30.22
N GLY A 686 -20.45 -50.07 31.52
CA GLY A 686 -19.71 -48.92 32.04
C GLY A 686 -18.23 -49.24 32.07
N THR A 687 -17.39 -48.22 31.94
CA THR A 687 -16.07 -48.23 32.58
C THR A 687 -15.67 -46.81 32.94
N GLN A 688 -15.06 -46.73 34.12
CA GLN A 688 -14.83 -45.56 34.95
C GLN A 688 -13.81 -44.57 34.37
N ILE A 689 -14.04 -43.31 34.72
CA ILE A 689 -13.10 -42.20 34.68
C ILE A 689 -12.04 -42.40 35.78
N PRO A 690 -10.73 -42.26 35.51
CA PRO A 690 -9.75 -41.96 36.54
C PRO A 690 -9.57 -40.44 36.73
N PRO A 691 -9.30 -39.96 37.97
CA PRO A 691 -9.24 -38.54 38.35
C PRO A 691 -7.87 -37.89 38.02
N PRO A 692 -7.72 -36.56 38.17
CA PRO A 692 -6.71 -35.77 37.46
C PRO A 692 -5.35 -35.80 38.17
N LEU A 693 -4.28 -35.86 37.38
CA LEU A 693 -2.92 -35.69 37.88
C LEU A 693 -2.55 -34.21 37.93
N ASN A 694 -2.59 -33.76 39.17
CA ASN A 694 -2.10 -32.53 39.76
C ASN A 694 -0.61 -32.29 39.44
N GLN A 695 -0.29 -31.29 38.61
CA GLN A 695 0.98 -30.55 38.60
C GLN A 695 0.63 -29.14 38.07
N GLY A 696 0.69 -28.03 38.81
CA GLY A 696 1.50 -27.75 39.99
C GLY A 696 2.77 -26.95 39.66
N ARG A 697 2.68 -25.90 38.83
CA ARG A 697 3.36 -24.60 39.03
C ARG A 697 3.08 -23.61 37.91
#